data_AF-A0A3D2RPT0-F1
#
_entry.id   AF-A0A3D2RPT0-F1
#
_cell.length_a   1.000
_cell.length_b   1.000
_cell.length_c   1.000
_cell.angle_alpha   90.00
_cell.angle_beta   90.00
_cell.angle_gamma   90.00
#
_symmetry.space_group_name_H-M   'P 1'
#
loop_
_entity.id
_entity.type
_entity.pdbx_description
1 polymer ?
#
loop_
_entity_poly.entity_id
_entity_poly.type
_entity_poly.pdbx_seq_one_letter_code
_entity_poly.pdbx_strand_id
1 'polypeptide(L)'
;MPTATDNRSSPGSQFSVAPFLRYFPLCSWVLLVLVACEHDEIRETPGADLNMVDLEKLPIDEQIEVCAQCHAAKDVIALGYAPGEAFYDHYTLVLPDDETFYPDGLPRVYIYPVALHLISSCYTEGELVCTSCHDPHRSEHETDLLSDKKTTALCTGCHEEIAANPTGHSNHRFGSDGNTCVACHMPYHQVTGEKMTDHRIVSPSPRNSELFGVPNSCNSKGCHADKSTAWAAGYVDQWYPGFQNREEERVRPYAQGKAGDRAAIASLEARLKAETTAPVWKAVAATLLGQLVSQSSVQMLIDALKDPFPMVRLRSAIALGRIGDLRAVQPLVEALSDPIRPIRIYAAFALSDLDYQPPSGAHLEALDLALAEYEVMVDKVHWDNPGLLDGLGELRERSGQYDEARALFDRVRKLDPSHPETDKDLGRIAFLQDAFRNGELILRKGVESDPEDFVARARLGQFYSGHGRIEKAGLQLRGAVVRIPSPATLLGEARVTASSGDVRGAIDSVIRMLDRHPRHRAAAQTLVRLVMSEGAAVEETDPPAAYTAWGWWDVGLDRVRQGSFPEARSAFAMSLDQEQMMMGADSADVSALVGVTRGGKVQLEHWAGKTFEEGTRAYGEGNLVDAERRFRDCIELSPEDSRGYFLHALTLDDLDRKEEAGRQALEGSLLEPAFPDGHSVLGSLAESAGRPDEAIKHYRLALAFDPSVADAGVNLAQLYISQGKRDSAKAVLERLLAADPGNGDAGTMLNQIGG
;
A
#
# COMPACT_ATOMS: atom_id res chain seq x y z
N MET A 1 9.93 29.67 20.17
CA MET A 1 11.29 29.11 20.33
C MET A 1 11.57 29.02 21.82
N PRO A 2 11.98 27.85 22.33
CA PRO A 2 13.30 27.28 22.09
C PRO A 2 13.27 25.93 21.35
N THR A 3 14.48 25.53 20.94
CA THR A 3 14.94 24.54 19.98
C THR A 3 15.31 23.17 20.58
N ALA A 4 15.45 22.16 19.70
CA ALA A 4 16.11 20.83 19.81
C ALA A 4 15.10 19.65 19.77
N THR A 5 15.23 18.61 18.95
CA THR A 5 16.33 18.13 18.08
C THR A 5 15.77 17.17 17.01
N ASP A 6 16.44 17.20 15.87
CA ASP A 6 16.37 16.35 14.68
C ASP A 6 16.37 14.83 14.98
N ASN A 7 15.46 14.07 14.35
CA ASN A 7 15.70 12.67 14.00
C ASN A 7 14.92 12.29 12.72
N ARG A 8 15.69 12.06 11.65
CA ARG A 8 15.36 11.39 10.37
C ARG A 8 14.84 9.97 10.65
N SER A 9 14.09 9.23 9.84
CA SER A 9 13.52 9.36 8.49
C SER A 9 12.67 8.10 8.24
N SER A 10 11.45 8.25 7.73
CA SER A 10 10.65 7.19 7.07
C SER A 10 9.81 7.89 6.00
N PRO A 11 10.01 7.62 4.69
CA PRO A 11 9.19 8.21 3.64
C PRO A 11 7.95 7.31 3.43
N GLY A 12 6.76 7.90 3.55
CA GLY A 12 5.47 7.21 3.42
C GLY A 12 4.57 7.53 4.62
N SER A 13 3.47 8.23 4.37
CA SER A 13 2.49 8.76 5.33
C SER A 13 2.83 10.11 6.00
N GLN A 14 2.83 11.19 5.22
CA GLN A 14 2.63 12.54 5.77
C GLN A 14 1.40 13.22 5.14
N PHE A 15 0.21 12.81 5.57
CA PHE A 15 -0.92 13.74 5.60
C PHE A 15 -0.71 14.70 6.78
N SER A 16 0.20 15.68 6.63
CA SER A 16 0.45 16.71 7.64
C SER A 16 -0.38 17.98 7.36
N VAL A 17 -1.50 18.09 8.07
CA VAL A 17 -2.06 19.28 8.74
C VAL A 17 -1.53 20.66 8.30
N ALA A 18 -2.37 21.38 7.54
CA ALA A 18 -2.49 22.84 7.64
C ALA A 18 -3.86 23.16 8.28
N PRO A 19 -3.91 23.48 9.59
CA PRO A 19 -5.17 23.73 10.28
C PRO A 19 -5.50 25.21 10.09
N PHE A 20 -6.34 25.60 9.12
CA PHE A 20 -7.21 26.78 9.21
C PHE A 20 -8.01 27.06 7.93
N LEU A 21 -7.59 26.54 6.76
CA LEU A 21 -8.26 26.83 5.48
C LEU A 21 -9.06 25.66 4.90
N ARG A 22 -9.01 24.45 5.50
CA ARG A 22 -9.67 23.24 5.00
C ARG A 22 -11.18 23.17 5.24
N TYR A 23 -11.74 24.00 6.13
CA TYR A 23 -13.09 23.80 6.66
C TYR A 23 -14.09 24.92 6.33
N PHE A 24 -13.67 25.93 5.58
CA PHE A 24 -14.59 26.85 4.95
C PHE A 24 -14.72 26.45 3.48
N PRO A 25 -15.82 25.81 3.04
CA PRO A 25 -16.31 26.22 1.75
C PRO A 25 -16.57 27.72 1.93
N LEU A 26 -15.74 28.57 1.31
CA LEU A 26 -16.18 29.91 1.03
C LEU A 26 -17.53 29.71 0.31
N CYS A 27 -18.62 30.04 0.99
CA CYS A 27 -19.93 30.29 0.42
C CYS A 27 -19.88 31.49 -0.56
N SER A 28 -18.80 31.62 -1.35
CA SER A 28 -18.67 32.49 -2.49
C SER A 28 -19.35 31.88 -3.73
N TRP A 29 -19.77 30.61 -3.68
CA TRP A 29 -20.58 30.02 -4.75
C TRP A 29 -21.99 30.61 -4.85
N VAL A 30 -22.51 31.26 -3.80
CA VAL A 30 -23.77 32.02 -3.92
C VAL A 30 -23.56 33.35 -4.69
N LEU A 31 -22.31 33.84 -4.81
CA LEU A 31 -22.00 35.06 -5.58
C LEU A 31 -21.34 34.77 -6.94
N LEU A 32 -20.75 33.60 -7.17
CA LEU A 32 -20.14 33.21 -8.45
C LEU A 32 -21.13 32.61 -9.46
N VAL A 33 -22.38 32.35 -9.06
CA VAL A 33 -23.50 32.15 -10.00
C VAL A 33 -23.93 33.47 -10.66
N LEU A 34 -23.47 34.63 -10.17
CA LEU A 34 -23.83 35.94 -10.73
C LEU A 34 -22.76 36.63 -11.58
N VAL A 35 -21.56 36.06 -11.77
CA VAL A 35 -20.45 36.75 -12.51
C VAL A 35 -19.83 35.90 -13.64
N ALA A 36 -20.42 34.74 -13.98
CA ALA A 36 -19.98 33.94 -15.14
C ALA A 36 -21.11 33.66 -16.15
N CYS A 37 -22.06 34.58 -16.31
CA CYS A 37 -23.08 34.53 -17.35
C CYS A 37 -23.02 35.78 -18.24
N GLU A 38 -21.95 35.88 -19.03
CA GLU A 38 -21.96 36.58 -20.33
C GLU A 38 -21.74 35.56 -21.46
N HIS A 39 -22.30 34.35 -21.32
CA HIS A 39 -22.47 33.42 -22.43
C HIS A 39 -23.95 33.00 -22.48
N ASP A 40 -24.63 33.46 -23.52
CA ASP A 40 -26.04 33.28 -23.89
C ASP A 40 -26.45 31.80 -24.16
N GLU A 41 -25.93 30.82 -23.40
CA GLU A 41 -26.19 29.39 -23.67
C GLU A 41 -26.62 28.53 -22.47
N ILE A 42 -27.23 29.12 -21.42
CA ILE A 42 -28.15 28.32 -20.59
C ILE A 42 -29.48 28.25 -21.34
N ARG A 43 -29.53 27.40 -22.37
CA ARG A 43 -30.81 26.90 -22.88
C ARG A 43 -31.47 26.15 -21.73
N GLU A 44 -32.58 26.71 -21.24
CA GLU A 44 -33.59 25.94 -20.52
C GLU A 44 -33.81 24.64 -21.31
N THR A 45 -33.43 23.51 -20.74
CA THR A 45 -33.80 22.19 -21.25
C THR A 45 -35.22 21.92 -20.78
N PRO A 46 -36.25 22.07 -21.64
CA PRO A 46 -37.61 21.78 -21.24
C PRO A 46 -37.71 20.25 -21.16
N GLY A 47 -37.83 19.73 -19.95
CA GLY A 47 -37.94 18.28 -19.69
C GLY A 47 -36.81 17.66 -18.86
N ALA A 48 -35.92 18.44 -18.23
CA ALA A 48 -35.11 17.92 -17.14
C ALA A 48 -36.05 17.65 -15.95
N ASP A 49 -36.32 16.38 -15.67
CA ASP A 49 -37.01 15.95 -14.46
C ASP A 49 -36.23 16.52 -13.27
N LEU A 50 -36.84 17.42 -12.50
CA LEU A 50 -36.13 18.15 -11.43
C LEU A 50 -35.72 17.24 -10.26
N ASN A 51 -35.88 15.92 -10.38
CA ASN A 51 -35.64 14.90 -9.36
C ASN A 51 -36.11 15.37 -7.97
N MET A 52 -37.30 15.99 -7.92
CA MET A 52 -37.88 16.41 -6.65
C MET A 52 -38.37 15.16 -5.94
N VAL A 53 -37.65 14.77 -4.89
CA VAL A 53 -37.98 13.61 -4.07
C VAL A 53 -38.77 14.05 -2.85
N ASP A 54 -39.80 13.28 -2.54
CA ASP A 54 -40.57 13.41 -1.30
C ASP A 54 -39.76 12.79 -0.16
N LEU A 55 -39.18 13.64 0.70
CA LEU A 55 -38.29 13.21 1.80
C LEU A 55 -38.97 12.19 2.72
N GLU A 56 -40.27 12.33 2.99
CA GLU A 56 -40.98 11.42 3.90
C GLU A 56 -41.10 9.99 3.36
N LYS A 57 -40.87 9.79 2.06
CA LYS A 57 -40.89 8.47 1.40
C LYS A 57 -39.53 7.80 1.33
N LEU A 58 -38.45 8.51 1.66
CA LEU A 58 -37.11 7.96 1.67
C LEU A 58 -36.83 7.21 2.97
N PRO A 59 -35.98 6.17 2.93
CA PRO A 59 -35.39 5.60 4.13
C PRO A 59 -34.71 6.68 5.00
N ILE A 60 -34.67 6.46 6.31
CA ILE A 60 -34.12 7.42 7.29
C ILE A 60 -32.70 7.87 6.93
N ASP A 61 -31.84 6.95 6.48
CA ASP A 61 -30.46 7.26 6.08
C ASP A 61 -30.45 8.20 4.86
N GLU A 62 -31.21 7.89 3.82
CA GLU A 62 -31.31 8.70 2.60
C GLU A 62 -31.88 10.10 2.89
N GLN A 63 -32.83 10.23 3.84
CA GLN A 63 -33.33 11.54 4.27
C GLN A 63 -32.22 12.42 4.85
N ILE A 64 -31.35 11.84 5.69
CA ILE A 64 -30.22 12.56 6.30
C ILE A 64 -29.19 12.91 5.22
N GLU A 65 -28.94 12.00 4.28
CA GLU A 65 -27.97 12.16 3.21
C GLU A 65 -28.28 13.34 2.28
N VAL A 66 -29.57 13.62 2.01
CA VAL A 66 -29.99 14.82 1.28
C VAL A 66 -29.49 16.09 1.97
N CYS A 67 -29.68 16.19 3.28
CA CYS A 67 -29.19 17.33 4.05
C CYS A 67 -27.66 17.32 4.17
N ALA A 68 -27.05 16.14 4.31
CA ALA A 68 -25.61 15.96 4.47
C ALA A 68 -24.81 16.47 3.25
N GLN A 69 -25.41 16.51 2.06
CA GLN A 69 -24.80 17.10 0.86
C GLN A 69 -24.31 18.54 1.12
N CYS A 70 -25.03 19.32 1.92
CA CYS A 70 -24.63 20.68 2.29
C CYS A 70 -24.20 20.79 3.76
N HIS A 71 -24.89 20.12 4.67
CA HIS A 71 -24.74 20.24 6.12
C HIS A 71 -23.89 19.11 6.74
N ALA A 72 -22.80 18.72 6.07
CA ALA A 72 -21.82 17.78 6.59
C ALA A 72 -20.39 18.29 6.37
N ALA A 73 -19.53 18.13 7.38
CA ALA A 73 -18.09 18.12 7.24
C ALA A 73 -17.68 16.85 6.49
N LYS A 74 -17.21 17.02 5.26
CA LYS A 74 -16.97 15.93 4.32
C LYS A 74 -15.93 16.31 3.27
N ASP A 75 -15.30 15.29 2.70
CA ASP A 75 -14.59 15.42 1.43
C ASP A 75 -15.54 15.07 0.28
N VAL A 76 -15.34 15.72 -0.87
CA VAL A 76 -16.15 15.51 -2.08
C VAL A 76 -15.40 14.58 -3.01
N ILE A 77 -15.97 13.42 -3.31
CA ILE A 77 -15.38 12.38 -4.15
C ILE A 77 -15.88 12.51 -5.58
N ALA A 78 -17.16 12.84 -5.76
CA ALA A 78 -17.77 13.09 -7.06
C ALA A 78 -18.85 14.17 -6.98
N LEU A 79 -18.97 14.97 -8.03
CA LEU A 79 -20.00 16.00 -8.15
C LEU A 79 -21.34 15.38 -8.58
N GLY A 80 -22.42 16.14 -8.38
CA GLY A 80 -23.72 15.83 -8.98
C GLY A 80 -24.59 14.83 -8.23
N TYR A 81 -24.34 14.60 -6.94
CA TYR A 81 -25.23 13.78 -6.10
C TYR A 81 -26.69 14.24 -6.21
N ALA A 82 -27.57 13.29 -6.51
CA ALA A 82 -29.01 13.44 -6.46
C ALA A 82 -29.63 12.61 -5.31
N PRO A 83 -30.71 13.09 -4.67
CA PRO A 83 -31.43 12.31 -3.65
C PRO A 83 -31.81 10.90 -4.14
N GLY A 84 -31.49 9.88 -3.35
CA GLY A 84 -31.69 8.45 -3.68
C GLY A 84 -30.49 7.77 -4.36
N GLU A 85 -29.44 8.52 -4.73
CA GLU A 85 -28.15 7.93 -5.09
C GLU A 85 -27.36 7.53 -3.85
N ALA A 86 -26.33 6.70 -4.01
CA ALA A 86 -25.47 6.30 -2.90
C ALA A 86 -24.60 7.49 -2.43
N PHE A 87 -24.95 8.11 -1.31
CA PHE A 87 -24.25 9.27 -0.76
C PHE A 87 -22.74 9.07 -0.64
N TYR A 88 -22.34 7.90 -0.15
CA TYR A 88 -20.93 7.57 0.04
C TYR A 88 -20.16 7.35 -1.28
N ASP A 89 -20.81 7.27 -2.44
CA ASP A 89 -20.14 7.28 -3.75
C ASP A 89 -19.69 8.70 -4.14
N HIS A 90 -20.30 9.72 -3.55
CA HIS A 90 -20.03 11.13 -3.80
C HIS A 90 -19.28 11.84 -2.68
N TYR A 91 -19.36 11.34 -1.45
CA TYR A 91 -18.83 12.01 -0.27
C TYR A 91 -18.22 11.05 0.75
N THR A 92 -17.18 11.48 1.44
CA THR A 92 -16.69 10.80 2.66
C THR A 92 -16.82 11.75 3.85
N LEU A 93 -17.34 11.25 4.97
CA LEU A 93 -17.53 12.08 6.16
C LEU A 93 -16.21 12.26 6.92
N VAL A 94 -16.01 13.48 7.45
CA VAL A 94 -15.01 13.73 8.49
C VAL A 94 -15.56 13.20 9.81
N LEU A 95 -14.81 12.32 10.47
CA LEU A 95 -15.24 11.60 11.66
C LEU A 95 -14.39 11.97 12.89
N PRO A 96 -14.81 11.56 14.11
CA PRO A 96 -14.11 11.89 15.35
C PRO A 96 -12.68 11.35 15.55
N ASP A 97 -12.10 10.65 14.58
CA ASP A 97 -10.66 10.39 14.52
C ASP A 97 -9.85 11.67 14.21
N ASP A 98 -10.43 12.67 13.53
CA ASP A 98 -9.77 13.93 13.19
C ASP A 98 -9.55 14.83 14.42
N GLU A 99 -8.47 15.62 14.42
CA GLU A 99 -8.11 16.58 15.47
C GLU A 99 -9.15 17.68 15.67
N THR A 100 -10.05 17.89 14.70
CA THR A 100 -11.21 18.77 14.81
C THR A 100 -12.24 18.29 15.83
N PHE A 101 -12.09 17.08 16.39
CA PHE A 101 -12.99 16.54 17.41
C PHE A 101 -12.27 16.18 18.70
N TYR A 102 -12.95 16.43 19.82
CA TYR A 102 -12.68 15.79 21.09
C TYR A 102 -12.91 14.28 20.99
N PRO A 103 -12.28 13.46 21.87
CA PRO A 103 -12.40 11.99 21.81
C PRO A 103 -13.81 11.43 21.96
N ASP A 104 -14.76 12.22 22.49
CA ASP A 104 -16.16 11.84 22.63
C ASP A 104 -17.03 12.27 21.43
N GLY A 105 -16.41 12.88 20.41
CA GLY A 105 -17.06 13.32 19.18
C GLY A 105 -17.52 14.78 19.20
N LEU A 106 -17.29 15.54 20.27
CA LEU A 106 -17.61 16.98 20.25
C LEU A 106 -16.66 17.73 19.31
N PRO A 107 -17.13 18.59 18.40
CA PRO A 107 -16.25 19.39 17.56
C PRO A 107 -15.51 20.48 18.35
N ARG A 108 -14.25 20.68 17.99
CA ARG A 108 -13.34 21.74 18.48
C ARG A 108 -13.31 22.96 17.57
N VAL A 109 -13.85 22.82 16.36
CA VAL A 109 -13.94 23.85 15.31
C VAL A 109 -15.40 24.03 14.89
N TYR A 110 -15.72 25.18 14.28
CA TYR A 110 -17.05 25.42 13.75
C TYR A 110 -17.20 24.62 12.46
N ILE A 111 -17.89 23.49 12.56
CA ILE A 111 -18.21 22.58 11.45
C ILE A 111 -19.65 22.11 11.62
N TYR A 112 -20.27 21.64 10.55
CA TYR A 112 -21.57 20.95 10.63
C TYR A 112 -21.34 19.45 10.45
N PRO A 113 -21.09 18.64 11.49
CA PRO A 113 -20.91 17.21 11.31
C PRO A 113 -22.25 16.50 11.43
N VAL A 114 -22.82 16.08 10.30
CA VAL A 114 -23.80 14.98 10.28
C VAL A 114 -23.29 13.76 11.07
N ALA A 115 -21.97 13.57 11.17
CA ALA A 115 -21.37 12.56 12.04
C ALA A 115 -21.82 12.64 13.52
N LEU A 116 -22.13 13.82 14.06
CA LEU A 116 -22.71 13.96 15.41
C LEU A 116 -24.08 13.27 15.51
N HIS A 117 -24.92 13.52 14.51
CA HIS A 117 -26.26 12.95 14.42
C HIS A 117 -26.19 11.42 14.32
N LEU A 118 -25.28 10.92 13.46
CA LEU A 118 -25.05 9.49 13.27
C LEU A 118 -24.47 8.76 14.50
N ILE A 119 -23.96 9.51 15.49
CA ILE A 119 -23.51 8.98 16.79
C ILE A 119 -24.66 8.89 17.80
N SER A 120 -25.74 9.66 17.60
CA SER A 120 -26.81 9.78 18.59
C SER A 120 -27.62 8.49 18.69
N SER A 121 -27.95 8.08 19.91
CA SER A 121 -28.89 6.97 20.13
C SER A 121 -30.28 7.28 19.56
N CYS A 122 -30.64 8.57 19.44
CA CYS A 122 -31.89 8.99 18.80
C CYS A 122 -31.96 8.55 17.33
N TYR A 123 -30.81 8.49 16.65
CA TYR A 123 -30.70 7.99 15.28
C TYR A 123 -30.42 6.47 15.27
N THR A 124 -29.45 5.98 16.05
CA THR A 124 -29.05 4.56 15.96
C THR A 124 -30.05 3.58 16.55
N GLU A 125 -30.89 4.03 17.50
CA GLU A 125 -31.91 3.21 18.17
C GLU A 125 -33.34 3.72 17.92
N GLY A 126 -33.48 4.90 17.32
CA GLY A 126 -34.77 5.54 17.00
C GLY A 126 -34.92 5.82 15.51
N GLU A 127 -35.77 6.79 15.18
CA GLU A 127 -36.07 7.20 13.80
C GLU A 127 -35.74 8.68 13.55
N LEU A 128 -34.79 9.24 14.31
CA LEU A 128 -34.47 10.67 14.23
C LEU A 128 -33.84 11.04 12.88
N VAL A 129 -34.49 11.96 12.17
CA VAL A 129 -34.01 12.64 10.96
C VAL A 129 -33.96 14.15 11.17
N CYS A 130 -33.31 14.89 10.26
CA CYS A 130 -33.22 16.36 10.39
C CYS A 130 -34.61 17.02 10.44
N THR A 131 -35.57 16.52 9.66
CA THR A 131 -36.95 17.03 9.62
C THR A 131 -37.79 16.67 10.84
N SER A 132 -37.30 15.79 11.74
CA SER A 132 -37.93 15.55 13.04
C SER A 132 -37.86 16.79 13.96
N CYS A 133 -36.89 17.67 13.71
CA CYS A 133 -36.69 18.89 14.48
C CYS A 133 -36.80 20.16 13.63
N HIS A 134 -36.47 20.09 12.34
CA HIS A 134 -36.41 21.23 11.43
C HIS A 134 -37.51 21.19 10.36
N ASP A 135 -37.99 22.37 9.97
CA ASP A 135 -38.82 22.56 8.78
C ASP A 135 -37.99 23.26 7.70
N PRO A 136 -37.54 22.54 6.65
CA PRO A 136 -36.67 23.12 5.63
C PRO A 136 -37.37 24.15 4.73
N HIS A 137 -38.69 24.32 4.85
CA HIS A 137 -39.48 25.23 4.02
C HIS A 137 -40.08 26.41 4.80
N ARG A 138 -39.77 26.54 6.09
CA ARG A 138 -40.25 27.65 6.91
C ARG A 138 -39.39 28.90 6.69
N SER A 139 -40.00 30.08 6.62
CA SER A 139 -39.32 31.34 6.26
C SER A 139 -39.15 32.34 7.41
N GLU A 140 -39.35 31.94 8.67
CA GLU A 140 -39.28 32.85 9.84
C GLU A 140 -38.27 32.32 10.88
N HIS A 141 -36.98 32.45 10.56
CA HIS A 141 -35.85 31.91 11.35
C HIS A 141 -35.79 32.34 12.83
N GLU A 142 -35.57 31.37 13.72
CA GLU A 142 -34.32 31.29 14.52
C GLU A 142 -33.90 29.80 14.52
N THR A 143 -33.44 29.39 13.32
CA THR A 143 -33.04 28.04 12.85
C THR A 143 -34.14 27.06 12.42
N ASP A 144 -35.31 27.56 12.00
CA ASP A 144 -36.46 26.82 11.43
C ASP A 144 -36.82 25.51 12.14
N LEU A 145 -36.90 25.57 13.47
CA LEU A 145 -37.35 24.43 14.26
C LEU A 145 -38.87 24.29 14.21
N LEU A 146 -39.34 23.04 14.34
CA LEU A 146 -40.76 22.72 14.48
C LEU A 146 -41.36 23.26 15.79
N SER A 147 -40.56 23.45 16.83
CA SER A 147 -40.97 24.09 18.09
C SER A 147 -39.84 24.91 18.73
N ASP A 148 -40.21 25.86 19.59
CA ASP A 148 -39.27 26.77 20.26
C ASP A 148 -38.29 25.99 21.16
N LYS A 149 -36.99 26.31 21.07
CA LYS A 149 -35.89 25.72 21.88
C LYS A 149 -36.11 25.82 23.39
N LYS A 150 -36.95 26.76 23.85
CA LYS A 150 -37.32 26.89 25.28
C LYS A 150 -38.36 25.88 25.73
N THR A 151 -38.99 25.17 24.80
CA THR A 151 -39.93 24.10 25.06
C THR A 151 -39.25 22.74 24.96
N THR A 152 -39.83 21.71 25.57
CA THR A 152 -39.35 20.33 25.47
C THR A 152 -39.98 19.56 24.30
N ALA A 153 -40.83 20.21 23.50
CA ALA A 153 -41.74 19.56 22.56
C ALA A 153 -41.02 18.77 21.46
N LEU A 154 -39.79 19.17 21.07
CA LEU A 154 -38.96 18.39 20.14
C LEU A 154 -38.57 17.01 20.68
N CYS A 155 -38.47 16.84 21.99
CA CYS A 155 -37.97 15.63 22.62
C CYS A 155 -39.11 14.72 23.13
N THR A 156 -40.28 15.30 23.43
CA THR A 156 -41.37 14.57 24.11
C THR A 156 -42.11 13.57 23.23
N GLY A 157 -41.89 13.58 21.90
CA GLY A 157 -42.49 12.59 20.99
C GLY A 157 -42.03 11.15 21.28
N CYS A 158 -40.81 10.97 21.81
CA CYS A 158 -40.27 9.67 22.21
C CYS A 158 -39.99 9.55 23.71
N HIS A 159 -39.91 10.67 24.45
CA HIS A 159 -39.54 10.72 25.87
C HIS A 159 -40.68 11.19 26.79
N GLU A 160 -41.91 10.71 26.57
CA GLU A 160 -43.09 11.12 27.37
C GLU A 160 -42.92 10.88 28.88
N GLU A 161 -42.32 9.76 29.28
CA GLU A 161 -42.12 9.43 30.70
C GLU A 161 -41.17 10.41 31.40
N ILE A 162 -40.09 10.80 30.74
CA ILE A 162 -39.13 11.79 31.27
C ILE A 162 -39.80 13.16 31.32
N ALA A 163 -40.61 13.48 30.30
CA ALA A 163 -41.37 14.73 30.22
C ALA A 163 -42.46 14.86 31.29
N ALA A 164 -42.90 13.76 31.90
CA ALA A 164 -43.87 13.80 32.99
C ALA A 164 -43.29 14.43 34.28
N ASN A 165 -41.98 14.40 34.47
CA ASN A 165 -41.31 15.02 35.62
C ASN A 165 -39.94 15.66 35.25
N PRO A 166 -39.94 16.76 34.48
CA PRO A 166 -38.71 17.37 33.99
C PRO A 166 -37.86 17.96 35.12
N THR A 167 -38.46 18.44 36.21
CA THR A 167 -37.73 18.93 37.40
C THR A 167 -37.05 17.79 38.17
N GLY A 168 -37.69 16.63 38.31
CA GLY A 168 -37.06 15.47 38.93
C GLY A 168 -35.88 14.93 38.12
N HIS A 169 -35.98 14.99 36.79
CA HIS A 169 -34.90 14.59 35.89
C HIS A 169 -33.74 15.61 35.86
N SER A 170 -34.05 16.88 35.53
CA SER A 170 -33.02 17.92 35.36
C SER A 170 -32.41 18.41 36.68
N ASN A 171 -33.08 18.18 37.82
CA ASN A 171 -32.74 18.76 39.12
C ASN A 171 -32.70 20.31 39.13
N HIS A 172 -33.37 20.93 38.15
CA HIS A 172 -33.52 22.37 38.03
C HIS A 172 -34.97 22.80 38.24
N ARG A 173 -35.16 24.00 38.79
CA ARG A 173 -36.49 24.58 38.99
C ARG A 173 -37.25 24.64 37.67
N PHE A 174 -38.52 24.25 37.68
CA PHE A 174 -39.40 24.37 36.53
C PHE A 174 -39.33 25.77 35.89
N GLY A 175 -39.19 25.81 34.56
CA GLY A 175 -39.12 27.05 33.77
C GLY A 175 -37.79 27.81 33.85
N SER A 176 -36.74 27.28 34.48
CA SER A 176 -35.39 27.81 34.31
C SER A 176 -34.73 27.27 33.04
N ASP A 177 -33.70 27.97 32.53
CA ASP A 177 -32.95 27.52 31.35
C ASP A 177 -32.39 26.09 31.51
N GLY A 178 -31.87 25.76 32.71
CA GLY A 178 -31.37 24.42 33.05
C GLY A 178 -32.45 23.33 33.17
N ASN A 179 -33.74 23.69 33.14
CA ASN A 179 -34.85 22.73 33.11
C ASN A 179 -35.28 22.35 31.68
N THR A 180 -34.64 22.91 30.65
CA THR A 180 -34.88 22.54 29.25
C THR A 180 -33.98 21.37 28.82
N CYS A 181 -34.50 20.45 27.99
CA CYS A 181 -33.73 19.31 27.50
C CYS A 181 -32.49 19.74 26.71
N VAL A 182 -32.64 20.75 25.84
CA VAL A 182 -31.58 21.23 24.96
C VAL A 182 -30.41 21.87 25.73
N ALA A 183 -30.64 22.46 26.91
CA ALA A 183 -29.56 23.07 27.69
C ALA A 183 -28.50 22.04 28.13
N CYS A 184 -28.91 20.81 28.40
CA CYS A 184 -28.03 19.74 28.88
C CYS A 184 -27.62 18.77 27.78
N HIS A 185 -28.56 18.38 26.91
CA HIS A 185 -28.35 17.33 25.91
C HIS A 185 -27.90 17.85 24.55
N MET A 186 -28.18 19.12 24.26
CA MET A 186 -27.73 19.80 23.03
C MET A 186 -27.09 21.15 23.36
N PRO A 187 -26.10 21.20 24.28
CA PRO A 187 -25.55 22.46 24.76
C PRO A 187 -24.91 23.25 23.63
N TYR A 188 -24.90 24.58 23.79
CA TYR A 188 -24.09 25.43 22.93
C TYR A 188 -22.62 25.31 23.30
N HIS A 189 -21.80 24.86 22.36
CA HIS A 189 -20.36 24.98 22.45
C HIS A 189 -19.91 26.25 21.70
N GLN A 190 -19.09 27.08 22.36
CA GLN A 190 -18.51 28.26 21.71
C GLN A 190 -17.25 27.85 20.97
N VAL A 191 -17.28 28.05 19.66
CA VAL A 191 -16.13 27.79 18.81
C VAL A 191 -15.82 29.04 18.01
N THR A 192 -14.60 29.56 18.15
CA THR A 192 -14.13 30.76 17.43
C THR A 192 -15.06 31.98 17.55
N GLY A 193 -15.79 32.10 18.67
CA GLY A 193 -16.73 33.20 18.94
C GLY A 193 -18.19 32.93 18.53
N GLU A 194 -18.44 31.89 17.74
CA GLU A 194 -19.77 31.47 17.31
C GLU A 194 -20.36 30.38 18.22
N LYS A 195 -21.70 30.37 18.35
CA LYS A 195 -22.41 29.33 19.12
C LYS A 195 -22.86 28.21 18.19
N MET A 196 -22.53 26.98 18.52
CA MET A 196 -22.98 25.80 17.80
C MET A 196 -23.68 24.83 18.74
N THR A 197 -24.84 24.33 18.34
CA THR A 197 -25.60 23.31 19.07
C THR A 197 -25.00 21.92 18.83
N ASP A 198 -24.80 21.16 19.89
CA ASP A 198 -24.33 19.79 19.83
C ASP A 198 -25.44 18.83 19.39
N HIS A 199 -25.28 18.21 18.22
CA HIS A 199 -26.23 17.26 17.63
C HIS A 199 -25.93 15.79 17.97
N ARG A 200 -25.00 15.50 18.89
CA ARG A 200 -24.88 14.14 19.46
C ARG A 200 -26.04 13.79 20.36
N ILE A 201 -26.70 14.82 20.92
CA ILE A 201 -27.85 14.68 21.84
C ILE A 201 -27.46 13.76 23.03
N VAL A 202 -26.33 14.05 23.66
CA VAL A 202 -25.74 13.19 24.70
C VAL A 202 -26.01 13.73 26.09
N SER A 203 -26.20 12.83 27.05
CA SER A 203 -26.24 13.18 28.47
C SER A 203 -24.88 13.73 28.92
N PRO A 204 -24.83 14.85 29.66
CA PRO A 204 -23.58 15.49 29.99
C PRO A 204 -22.77 14.71 31.02
N SER A 205 -21.48 14.51 30.73
CA SER A 205 -20.52 13.88 31.64
C SER A 205 -19.39 14.88 31.97
N PRO A 206 -19.53 15.72 33.03
CA PRO A 206 -18.47 16.61 33.47
C PRO A 206 -17.16 15.89 33.81
N ARG A 207 -17.20 14.60 34.17
CA ARG A 207 -16.01 13.77 34.37
C ARG A 207 -15.14 13.68 33.11
N ASN A 208 -15.73 13.62 31.92
CA ASN A 208 -14.97 13.60 30.66
C ASN A 208 -14.22 14.92 30.41
N SER A 209 -14.66 16.03 31.01
CA SER A 209 -13.89 17.29 31.01
C SER A 209 -12.58 17.15 31.76
N GLU A 210 -12.59 16.45 32.89
CA GLU A 210 -11.38 16.26 33.72
C GLU A 210 -10.40 15.30 33.07
N LEU A 211 -10.92 14.22 32.48
CA LEU A 211 -10.10 13.14 31.95
C LEU A 211 -9.58 13.43 30.53
N PHE A 212 -10.40 14.05 29.69
CA PHE A 212 -10.12 14.16 28.25
C PHE A 212 -10.24 15.59 27.73
N GLY A 213 -10.47 16.57 28.60
CA GLY A 213 -10.56 17.99 28.23
C GLY A 213 -11.84 18.36 27.47
N VAL A 214 -12.85 17.50 27.44
CA VAL A 214 -14.11 17.74 26.72
C VAL A 214 -14.96 18.81 27.43
N PRO A 215 -15.38 19.88 26.76
CA PRO A 215 -16.39 20.80 27.28
C PRO A 215 -17.68 20.10 27.75
N ASN A 216 -18.28 20.57 28.84
CA ASN A 216 -19.55 20.04 29.35
C ASN A 216 -20.62 21.14 29.52
N SER A 217 -21.89 20.75 29.50
CA SER A 217 -23.02 21.67 29.61
C SER A 217 -23.12 22.33 30.99
N CYS A 218 -22.84 21.61 32.08
CA CYS A 218 -22.95 22.13 33.45
C CYS A 218 -22.05 23.35 33.68
N ASN A 219 -20.82 23.33 33.17
CA ASN A 219 -19.83 24.41 33.31
C ASN A 219 -19.83 25.38 32.11
N SER A 220 -20.82 25.30 31.21
CA SER A 220 -20.94 26.22 30.08
C SER A 220 -21.29 27.65 30.54
N LYS A 221 -20.95 28.64 29.69
CA LYS A 221 -21.21 30.06 29.97
C LYS A 221 -22.72 30.32 30.12
N GLY A 222 -23.14 30.78 31.30
CA GLY A 222 -24.55 30.98 31.66
C GLY A 222 -25.12 29.92 32.62
N CYS A 223 -24.38 28.84 32.85
CA CYS A 223 -24.68 27.83 33.87
C CYS A 223 -23.71 27.97 35.05
N HIS A 224 -22.98 26.92 35.42
CA HIS A 224 -22.07 26.88 36.57
C HIS A 224 -20.60 27.10 36.15
N ALA A 225 -20.34 28.13 35.34
CA ALA A 225 -19.01 28.47 34.85
C ALA A 225 -18.03 28.90 35.96
N ASP A 226 -18.55 29.29 37.14
CA ASP A 226 -17.77 29.64 38.34
C ASP A 226 -17.40 28.42 39.21
N LYS A 227 -17.93 27.24 38.89
CA LYS A 227 -17.67 26.00 39.62
C LYS A 227 -16.65 25.12 38.90
N SER A 228 -16.01 24.23 39.65
CA SER A 228 -15.14 23.21 39.06
C SER A 228 -15.95 22.13 38.34
N THR A 229 -15.29 21.43 37.44
CA THR A 229 -15.80 20.20 36.80
C THR A 229 -16.07 19.11 37.82
N ALA A 230 -15.20 18.95 38.84
CA ALA A 230 -15.36 17.97 39.92
C ALA A 230 -16.63 18.22 40.73
N TRP A 231 -16.98 19.50 40.95
CA TRP A 231 -18.23 19.87 41.60
C TRP A 231 -19.42 19.38 40.78
N ALA A 232 -19.43 19.65 39.47
CA ALA A 232 -20.51 19.21 38.59
C ALA A 232 -20.58 17.68 38.49
N ALA A 233 -19.44 17.01 38.35
CA ALA A 233 -19.33 15.55 38.29
C ALA A 233 -19.87 14.91 39.59
N GLY A 234 -19.58 15.48 40.75
CA GLY A 234 -20.07 14.97 42.04
C GLY A 234 -21.61 14.99 42.15
N TYR A 235 -22.29 15.99 41.59
CA TYR A 235 -23.75 16.01 41.53
C TYR A 235 -24.31 15.02 40.52
N VAL A 236 -23.71 14.89 39.34
CA VAL A 236 -24.14 13.89 38.35
C VAL A 236 -24.00 12.47 38.90
N ASP A 237 -22.95 12.17 39.65
CA ASP A 237 -22.78 10.86 40.31
C ASP A 237 -23.82 10.60 41.40
N GLN A 238 -24.27 11.64 42.12
CA GLN A 238 -25.35 11.53 43.10
C GLN A 238 -26.71 11.29 42.44
N TRP A 239 -26.99 11.98 41.33
CA TRP A 239 -28.27 11.87 40.62
C TRP A 239 -28.36 10.58 39.79
N TYR A 240 -27.25 10.18 39.17
CA TYR A 240 -27.17 9.08 38.23
C TYR A 240 -25.97 8.17 38.54
N PRO A 241 -26.03 7.36 39.61
CA PRO A 241 -24.91 6.50 40.01
C PRO A 241 -24.41 5.59 38.88
N GLY A 242 -23.10 5.65 38.63
CA GLY A 242 -22.42 4.82 37.63
C GLY A 242 -22.57 5.28 36.17
N PHE A 243 -23.35 6.33 35.87
CA PHE A 243 -23.48 6.87 34.52
C PHE A 243 -22.14 7.39 33.98
N GLN A 244 -21.45 8.25 34.73
CA GLN A 244 -20.19 8.84 34.25
C GLN A 244 -19.08 7.79 34.08
N ASN A 245 -19.10 6.69 34.84
CA ASN A 245 -18.16 5.59 34.64
C ASN A 245 -18.38 4.89 33.28
N ARG A 246 -19.64 4.72 32.86
CA ARG A 246 -19.96 4.15 31.54
C ARG A 246 -19.55 5.09 30.40
N GLU A 247 -19.77 6.40 30.57
CA GLU A 247 -19.33 7.40 29.58
C GLU A 247 -17.81 7.47 29.46
N GLU A 248 -17.11 7.37 30.59
CA GLU A 248 -15.66 7.27 30.62
C GLU A 248 -15.17 6.02 29.86
N GLU A 249 -15.74 4.85 30.15
CA GLU A 249 -15.41 3.58 29.48
C GLU A 249 -15.71 3.62 27.96
N ARG A 250 -16.73 4.37 27.55
CA ARG A 250 -17.07 4.59 26.15
C ARG A 250 -16.01 5.44 25.44
N VAL A 251 -15.55 6.53 26.05
CA VAL A 251 -14.67 7.52 25.41
C VAL A 251 -13.19 7.16 25.51
N ARG A 252 -12.78 6.50 26.59
CA ARG A 252 -11.38 6.19 26.91
C ARG A 252 -10.61 5.50 25.77
N PRO A 253 -11.13 4.46 25.09
CA PRO A 253 -10.39 3.80 24.02
C PRO A 253 -10.03 4.75 22.86
N TYR A 254 -10.95 5.64 22.49
CA TYR A 254 -10.70 6.61 21.42
C TYR A 254 -9.71 7.69 21.85
N ALA A 255 -9.80 8.17 23.09
CA ALA A 255 -8.85 9.14 23.64
C ALA A 255 -7.42 8.58 23.66
N GLN A 256 -7.26 7.34 24.13
CA GLN A 256 -5.96 6.66 24.15
C GLN A 256 -5.44 6.38 22.74
N GLY A 257 -6.30 5.92 21.83
CA GLY A 257 -5.92 5.67 20.43
C GLY A 257 -5.44 6.94 19.72
N LYS A 258 -6.15 8.07 19.88
CA LYS A 258 -5.71 9.37 19.33
C LYS A 258 -4.39 9.85 19.91
N ALA A 259 -4.09 9.49 21.16
CA ALA A 259 -2.81 9.78 21.80
C ALA A 259 -1.68 8.82 21.38
N GLY A 260 -1.94 7.83 20.52
CA GLY A 260 -0.97 6.82 20.11
C GLY A 260 -0.70 5.73 21.17
N ASP A 261 -1.53 5.62 22.20
CA ASP A 261 -1.37 4.63 23.27
C ASP A 261 -1.83 3.24 22.80
N ARG A 262 -0.87 2.34 22.61
CA ARG A 262 -1.13 0.95 22.18
C ARG A 262 -1.93 0.12 23.20
N ALA A 263 -2.05 0.56 24.45
CA ALA A 263 -2.94 -0.10 25.42
C ALA A 263 -4.42 -0.03 24.99
N ALA A 264 -4.77 0.90 24.08
CA ALA A 264 -6.11 1.02 23.54
C ALA A 264 -6.51 -0.14 22.61
N ILE A 265 -5.56 -0.88 22.03
CA ILE A 265 -5.81 -1.85 20.94
C ILE A 265 -6.93 -2.83 21.28
N ALA A 266 -6.83 -3.54 22.41
CA ALA A 266 -7.83 -4.54 22.79
C ALA A 266 -9.23 -3.93 23.00
N SER A 267 -9.29 -2.70 23.52
CA SER A 267 -10.56 -2.00 23.72
C SER A 267 -11.14 -1.49 22.39
N LEU A 268 -10.29 -1.02 21.47
CA LEU A 268 -10.71 -0.59 20.13
C LEU A 268 -11.19 -1.78 19.28
N GLU A 269 -10.51 -2.93 19.37
CA GLU A 269 -10.96 -4.20 18.77
C GLU A 269 -12.35 -4.59 19.30
N ALA A 270 -12.55 -4.53 20.62
CA ALA A 270 -13.86 -4.80 21.22
C ALA A 270 -14.94 -3.84 20.71
N ARG A 271 -14.61 -2.55 20.50
CA ARG A 271 -15.55 -1.55 19.95
C ARG A 271 -15.88 -1.81 18.49
N LEU A 272 -14.89 -2.15 17.66
CA LEU A 272 -15.08 -2.46 16.24
C LEU A 272 -16.03 -3.66 16.04
N LYS A 273 -15.89 -4.70 16.88
CA LYS A 273 -16.70 -5.92 16.79
C LYS A 273 -18.10 -5.81 17.38
N ALA A 274 -18.32 -4.94 18.36
CA ALA A 274 -19.59 -4.89 19.07
C ALA A 274 -20.73 -4.31 18.21
N GLU A 275 -21.84 -5.05 18.09
CA GLU A 275 -23.03 -4.60 17.35
C GLU A 275 -23.70 -3.37 17.97
N THR A 276 -23.50 -3.15 19.27
CA THR A 276 -24.02 -1.99 19.99
C THR A 276 -23.19 -0.72 19.75
N THR A 277 -22.03 -0.82 19.10
CA THR A 277 -21.22 0.35 18.77
C THR A 277 -21.77 1.00 17.51
N ALA A 278 -22.10 2.30 17.59
CA ALA A 278 -22.55 3.07 16.45
C ALA A 278 -21.54 2.99 15.27
N PRO A 279 -21.98 2.96 14.01
CA PRO A 279 -21.11 2.79 12.84
C PRO A 279 -19.97 3.82 12.77
N VAL A 280 -20.24 5.06 13.18
CA VAL A 280 -19.23 6.12 13.28
C VAL A 280 -18.07 5.70 14.20
N TRP A 281 -18.39 5.13 15.35
CA TRP A 281 -17.40 4.70 16.32
C TRP A 281 -16.66 3.42 15.90
N LYS A 282 -17.31 2.52 15.16
CA LYS A 282 -16.62 1.39 14.49
C LYS A 282 -15.58 1.89 13.48
N ALA A 283 -15.96 2.86 12.62
CA ALA A 283 -15.05 3.45 11.62
C ALA A 283 -13.88 4.21 12.27
N VAL A 284 -14.13 4.94 13.37
CA VAL A 284 -13.07 5.59 14.17
C VAL A 284 -12.16 4.53 14.78
N ALA A 285 -12.69 3.44 15.35
CA ALA A 285 -11.88 2.35 15.89
C ALA A 285 -10.97 1.73 14.83
N ALA A 286 -11.49 1.43 13.64
CA ALA A 286 -10.71 0.92 12.52
C ALA A 286 -9.54 1.86 12.15
N THR A 287 -9.83 3.17 12.05
CA THR A 287 -8.79 4.18 11.75
C THR A 287 -7.69 4.20 12.81
N LEU A 288 -8.06 4.23 14.09
CA LEU A 288 -7.10 4.26 15.20
C LEU A 288 -6.27 2.98 15.28
N LEU A 289 -6.86 1.80 15.03
CA LEU A 289 -6.12 0.53 14.95
C LEU A 289 -5.07 0.53 13.84
N GLY A 290 -5.38 1.14 12.69
CA GLY A 290 -4.44 1.36 11.60
C GLY A 290 -3.30 2.32 11.98
N GLN A 291 -3.63 3.46 12.61
CA GLN A 291 -2.63 4.42 13.10
C GLN A 291 -1.70 3.84 14.16
N LEU A 292 -2.21 2.94 15.00
CA LEU A 292 -1.44 2.20 15.99
C LEU A 292 -0.63 1.04 15.38
N VAL A 293 -0.75 0.76 14.07
CA VAL A 293 -0.08 -0.34 13.36
C VAL A 293 -0.27 -1.67 14.10
N SER A 294 -1.53 -2.03 14.35
CA SER A 294 -1.90 -3.19 15.15
C SER A 294 -1.96 -4.48 14.33
N GLN A 295 -0.88 -5.27 14.34
CA GLN A 295 -0.80 -6.56 13.62
C GLN A 295 -1.81 -7.62 14.13
N SER A 296 -2.22 -7.56 15.40
CA SER A 296 -3.24 -8.48 15.95
C SER A 296 -4.64 -8.20 15.40
N SER A 297 -4.90 -6.98 14.96
CA SER A 297 -6.23 -6.52 14.54
C SER A 297 -6.53 -6.79 13.06
N VAL A 298 -5.55 -7.27 12.28
CA VAL A 298 -5.66 -7.46 10.83
C VAL A 298 -6.86 -8.31 10.44
N GLN A 299 -7.09 -9.46 11.09
CA GLN A 299 -8.24 -10.31 10.76
C GLN A 299 -9.58 -9.59 11.03
N MET A 300 -9.66 -8.84 12.13
CA MET A 300 -10.88 -8.11 12.47
C MET A 300 -11.16 -6.96 11.48
N LEU A 301 -10.11 -6.30 10.99
CA LEU A 301 -10.21 -5.27 9.95
C LEU A 301 -10.59 -5.89 8.60
N ILE A 302 -10.09 -7.08 8.27
CA ILE A 302 -10.52 -7.87 7.10
C ILE A 302 -12.02 -8.19 7.19
N ASP A 303 -12.50 -8.65 8.36
CA ASP A 303 -13.91 -8.94 8.57
C ASP A 303 -14.76 -7.66 8.41
N ALA A 304 -14.25 -6.52 8.90
CA ALA A 304 -14.90 -5.21 8.81
C ALA A 304 -14.94 -4.62 7.37
N LEU A 305 -14.21 -5.19 6.40
CA LEU A 305 -14.42 -4.88 4.97
C LEU A 305 -15.79 -5.36 4.46
N LYS A 306 -16.54 -6.14 5.25
CA LYS A 306 -17.89 -6.61 4.91
C LYS A 306 -18.99 -5.93 5.73
N ASP A 307 -18.64 -4.90 6.51
CA ASP A 307 -19.59 -4.15 7.35
C ASP A 307 -20.65 -3.46 6.46
N PRO A 308 -21.94 -3.45 6.89
CA PRO A 308 -23.00 -2.82 6.11
C PRO A 308 -22.75 -1.33 5.83
N PHE A 309 -22.04 -0.62 6.71
CA PHE A 309 -21.81 0.80 6.57
C PHE A 309 -20.55 1.10 5.75
N PRO A 310 -20.65 1.82 4.60
CA PRO A 310 -19.51 2.12 3.73
C PRO A 310 -18.34 2.79 4.45
N MET A 311 -18.63 3.66 5.42
CA MET A 311 -17.59 4.32 6.22
C MET A 311 -16.71 3.35 7.01
N VAL A 312 -17.26 2.23 7.51
CA VAL A 312 -16.49 1.21 8.25
C VAL A 312 -15.60 0.43 7.30
N ARG A 313 -16.14 0.02 6.14
CA ARG A 313 -15.37 -0.65 5.08
C ARG A 313 -14.21 0.22 4.60
N LEU A 314 -14.48 1.49 4.31
CA LEU A 314 -13.48 2.48 3.88
C LEU A 314 -12.34 2.62 4.90
N ARG A 315 -12.67 2.86 6.18
CA ARG A 315 -11.65 3.03 7.22
C ARG A 315 -10.86 1.75 7.48
N SER A 316 -11.49 0.58 7.32
CA SER A 316 -10.80 -0.71 7.40
C SER A 316 -9.82 -0.93 6.24
N ALA A 317 -10.20 -0.61 5.01
CA ALA A 317 -9.29 -0.70 3.85
C ALA A 317 -8.04 0.17 4.03
N ILE A 318 -8.23 1.44 4.45
CA ILE A 318 -7.13 2.36 4.76
C ILE A 318 -6.25 1.82 5.90
N ALA A 319 -6.86 1.31 6.96
CA ALA A 319 -6.13 0.77 8.10
C ALA A 319 -5.27 -0.44 7.72
N LEU A 320 -5.79 -1.34 6.87
CA LEU A 320 -5.07 -2.51 6.40
C LEU A 320 -3.83 -2.15 5.56
N GLY A 321 -3.95 -1.18 4.64
CA GLY A 321 -2.81 -0.66 3.89
C GLY A 321 -1.71 -0.09 4.80
N ARG A 322 -2.10 0.72 5.79
CA ARG A 322 -1.17 1.29 6.79
C ARG A 322 -0.47 0.24 7.66
N ILE A 323 -1.15 -0.85 7.99
CA ILE A 323 -0.57 -1.93 8.79
C ILE A 323 0.45 -2.74 7.97
N GLY A 324 0.25 -2.87 6.66
CA GLY A 324 1.20 -3.51 5.75
C GLY A 324 1.24 -5.04 5.85
N ASP A 325 0.17 -5.69 6.33
CA ASP A 325 0.10 -7.16 6.45
C ASP A 325 -0.42 -7.81 5.16
N LEU A 326 0.37 -8.73 4.60
CA LEU A 326 0.06 -9.43 3.34
C LEU A 326 -1.24 -10.25 3.37
N ARG A 327 -1.75 -10.63 4.55
CA ARG A 327 -3.06 -11.30 4.68
C ARG A 327 -4.21 -10.45 4.15
N ALA A 328 -4.02 -9.13 4.12
CA ALA A 328 -5.02 -8.18 3.63
C ALA A 328 -5.12 -8.14 2.10
N VAL A 329 -4.14 -8.69 1.35
CA VAL A 329 -4.09 -8.57 -0.11
C VAL A 329 -5.35 -9.10 -0.78
N GLN A 330 -5.75 -10.36 -0.52
CA GLN A 330 -6.92 -10.94 -1.18
C GLN A 330 -8.25 -10.23 -0.78
N PRO A 331 -8.50 -9.93 0.51
CA PRO A 331 -9.67 -9.12 0.89
C PRO A 331 -9.70 -7.72 0.26
N LEU A 332 -8.55 -7.07 0.11
CA LEU A 332 -8.46 -5.75 -0.55
C LEU A 332 -8.69 -5.86 -2.07
N VAL A 333 -8.23 -6.95 -2.70
CA VAL A 333 -8.56 -7.25 -4.11
C VAL A 333 -10.06 -7.42 -4.30
N GLU A 334 -10.73 -8.12 -3.38
CA GLU A 334 -12.21 -8.22 -3.38
C GLU A 334 -12.87 -6.83 -3.21
N ALA A 335 -12.30 -5.98 -2.37
CA ALA A 335 -12.79 -4.61 -2.13
C ALA A 335 -12.64 -3.68 -3.36
N LEU A 336 -11.82 -4.01 -4.36
CA LEU A 336 -11.79 -3.29 -5.65
C LEU A 336 -13.12 -3.40 -6.42
N SER A 337 -14.00 -4.33 -6.04
CA SER A 337 -15.35 -4.47 -6.60
C SER A 337 -16.46 -3.97 -5.66
N ASP A 338 -16.12 -3.24 -4.58
CA ASP A 338 -17.13 -2.65 -3.69
C ASP A 338 -18.04 -1.70 -4.49
N PRO A 339 -19.36 -1.64 -4.24
CA PRO A 339 -20.26 -0.73 -4.94
C PRO A 339 -19.90 0.75 -4.77
N ILE A 340 -19.18 1.12 -3.70
CA ILE A 340 -18.87 2.50 -3.35
C ILE A 340 -17.45 2.87 -3.79
N ARG A 341 -17.34 3.88 -4.66
CA ARG A 341 -16.10 4.35 -5.29
C ARG A 341 -14.95 4.62 -4.31
N PRO A 342 -15.13 5.34 -3.18
CA PRO A 342 -14.05 5.50 -2.21
C PRO A 342 -13.44 4.19 -1.73
N ILE A 343 -14.23 3.14 -1.49
CA ILE A 343 -13.66 1.86 -1.03
C ILE A 343 -12.77 1.26 -2.13
N ARG A 344 -13.20 1.29 -3.40
CA ARG A 344 -12.37 0.83 -4.53
C ARG A 344 -11.07 1.61 -4.64
N ILE A 345 -11.15 2.95 -4.60
CA ILE A 345 -9.98 3.84 -4.65
C ILE A 345 -8.99 3.52 -3.52
N TYR A 346 -9.46 3.50 -2.28
CA TYR A 346 -8.56 3.30 -1.13
C TYR A 346 -8.11 1.85 -0.97
N ALA A 347 -8.84 0.86 -1.49
CA ALA A 347 -8.35 -0.51 -1.63
C ALA A 347 -7.18 -0.57 -2.63
N ALA A 348 -7.24 0.14 -3.76
CA ALA A 348 -6.14 0.25 -4.71
C ALA A 348 -4.88 0.87 -4.07
N PHE A 349 -5.03 1.92 -3.28
CA PHE A 349 -3.92 2.50 -2.51
C PHE A 349 -3.35 1.54 -1.48
N ALA A 350 -4.21 0.88 -0.70
CA ALA A 350 -3.76 -0.11 0.29
C ALA A 350 -3.02 -1.28 -0.35
N LEU A 351 -3.43 -1.71 -1.54
CA LEU A 351 -2.72 -2.72 -2.34
C LEU A 351 -1.37 -2.20 -2.85
N SER A 352 -1.30 -0.94 -3.27
CA SER A 352 -0.02 -0.31 -3.63
C SER A 352 0.94 -0.23 -2.45
N ASP A 353 0.45 0.10 -1.25
CA ASP A 353 1.26 0.14 -0.02
C ASP A 353 1.78 -1.24 0.38
N LEU A 354 1.12 -2.32 -0.07
CA LEU A 354 1.50 -3.71 0.11
C LEU A 354 2.39 -4.26 -1.02
N ASP A 355 2.85 -3.40 -1.94
CA ASP A 355 3.58 -3.77 -3.16
C ASP A 355 2.86 -4.84 -4.01
N TYR A 356 1.52 -4.87 -3.95
CA TYR A 356 0.73 -5.80 -4.74
C TYR A 356 0.82 -5.44 -6.23
N GLN A 357 1.31 -6.39 -7.02
CA GLN A 357 1.32 -6.31 -8.47
C GLN A 357 0.19 -7.20 -8.99
N PRO A 358 -0.90 -6.62 -9.54
CA PRO A 358 -2.02 -7.41 -10.00
C PRO A 358 -1.57 -8.35 -11.13
N PRO A 359 -2.05 -9.60 -11.17
CA PRO A 359 -2.04 -10.35 -12.40
C PRO A 359 -2.94 -9.64 -13.42
N SER A 360 -2.73 -9.90 -14.70
CA SER A 360 -3.67 -9.45 -15.71
C SER A 360 -5.07 -10.06 -15.57
N GLY A 361 -6.05 -9.47 -16.24
CA GLY A 361 -7.44 -9.91 -16.20
C GLY A 361 -8.27 -9.05 -15.23
N ALA A 362 -9.28 -9.64 -14.61
CA ALA A 362 -10.28 -8.90 -13.85
C ALA A 362 -9.70 -8.07 -12.68
N HIS A 363 -8.62 -8.51 -12.03
CA HIS A 363 -7.98 -7.75 -10.95
C HIS A 363 -7.24 -6.51 -11.47
N LEU A 364 -6.56 -6.61 -12.62
CA LEU A 364 -5.93 -5.46 -13.27
C LEU A 364 -7.00 -4.48 -13.75
N GLU A 365 -8.08 -4.96 -14.35
CA GLU A 365 -9.21 -4.11 -14.78
C GLU A 365 -9.85 -3.38 -13.60
N ALA A 366 -10.06 -4.06 -12.46
CA ALA A 366 -10.62 -3.45 -11.26
C ALA A 366 -9.66 -2.42 -10.63
N LEU A 367 -8.35 -2.69 -10.66
CA LEU A 367 -7.34 -1.73 -10.21
C LEU A 367 -7.30 -0.52 -11.14
N ASP A 368 -7.26 -0.73 -12.46
CA ASP A 368 -7.26 0.34 -13.47
C ASP A 368 -8.52 1.20 -13.36
N LEU A 369 -9.68 0.59 -13.10
CA LEU A 369 -10.91 1.31 -12.82
C LEU A 369 -10.78 2.18 -11.57
N ALA A 370 -10.32 1.63 -10.44
CA ALA A 370 -10.14 2.38 -9.20
C ALA A 370 -9.16 3.55 -9.37
N LEU A 371 -8.08 3.36 -10.14
CA LEU A 371 -7.11 4.40 -10.46
C LEU A 371 -7.70 5.47 -11.39
N ALA A 372 -8.50 5.08 -12.38
CA ALA A 372 -9.22 6.02 -13.24
C ALA A 372 -10.25 6.85 -12.44
N GLU A 373 -10.94 6.23 -11.48
CA GLU A 373 -11.86 6.92 -10.58
C GLU A 373 -11.13 7.92 -9.68
N TYR A 374 -9.96 7.56 -9.16
CA TYR A 374 -9.10 8.47 -8.42
C TYR A 374 -8.63 9.65 -9.29
N GLU A 375 -8.20 9.38 -10.52
CA GLU A 375 -7.80 10.42 -11.47
C GLU A 375 -8.93 11.40 -11.77
N VAL A 376 -10.15 10.90 -12.01
CA VAL A 376 -11.33 11.74 -12.22
C VAL A 376 -11.66 12.56 -10.98
N MET A 377 -11.60 11.97 -9.78
CA MET A 377 -11.78 12.69 -8.53
C MET A 377 -10.78 13.84 -8.39
N VAL A 378 -9.49 13.59 -8.65
CA VAL A 378 -8.45 14.62 -8.55
C VAL A 378 -8.61 15.69 -9.63
N ASP A 379 -8.83 15.33 -10.89
CA ASP A 379 -8.91 16.28 -12.00
C ASP A 379 -10.20 17.11 -12.01
N LYS A 380 -11.33 16.54 -11.59
CA LYS A 380 -12.64 17.21 -11.64
C LYS A 380 -13.03 17.88 -10.34
N VAL A 381 -12.67 17.29 -9.20
CA VAL A 381 -13.15 17.73 -7.89
C VAL A 381 -12.05 18.44 -7.10
N HIS A 382 -10.84 17.89 -7.11
CA HIS A 382 -9.71 18.37 -6.30
C HIS A 382 -8.56 18.92 -7.13
N TRP A 383 -8.91 19.61 -8.22
CA TRP A 383 -7.96 20.08 -9.24
C TRP A 383 -6.96 21.13 -8.72
N ASP A 384 -7.22 21.67 -7.53
CA ASP A 384 -6.45 22.66 -6.79
C ASP A 384 -5.86 22.13 -5.47
N ASN A 385 -5.94 20.82 -5.19
CA ASN A 385 -5.38 20.21 -3.98
C ASN A 385 -3.96 19.66 -4.23
N PRO A 386 -2.90 20.31 -3.74
CA PRO A 386 -1.52 19.90 -4.04
C PRO A 386 -1.19 18.50 -3.55
N GLY A 387 -1.70 18.09 -2.37
CA GLY A 387 -1.39 16.78 -1.80
C GLY A 387 -2.02 15.60 -2.55
N LEU A 388 -3.22 15.79 -3.13
CA LEU A 388 -3.83 14.76 -3.97
C LEU A 388 -3.19 14.70 -5.37
N LEU A 389 -2.81 15.84 -5.93
CA LEU A 389 -2.06 15.89 -7.18
C LEU A 389 -0.67 15.25 -7.06
N ASP A 390 -0.02 15.43 -5.91
CA ASP A 390 1.27 14.82 -5.58
C ASP A 390 1.17 13.28 -5.51
N GLY A 391 0.17 12.76 -4.78
CA GLY A 391 -0.09 11.31 -4.72
C GLY A 391 -0.39 10.68 -6.09
N LEU A 392 -1.13 11.37 -6.97
CA LEU A 392 -1.31 10.94 -8.36
C LEU A 392 0.01 10.96 -9.14
N GLY A 393 0.87 11.96 -8.90
CA GLY A 393 2.20 12.06 -9.49
C GLY A 393 3.09 10.88 -9.12
N GLU A 394 3.14 10.51 -7.84
CA GLU A 394 3.89 9.34 -7.37
C GLU A 394 3.39 8.04 -8.00
N LEU A 395 2.07 7.89 -8.15
CA LEU A 395 1.49 6.72 -8.79
C LEU A 395 1.96 6.62 -10.25
N ARG A 396 1.89 7.72 -11.00
CA ARG A 396 2.39 7.78 -12.39
C ARG A 396 3.88 7.49 -12.47
N GLU A 397 4.66 7.95 -11.49
CA GLU A 397 6.08 7.63 -11.37
C GLU A 397 6.32 6.12 -11.20
N ARG A 398 5.63 5.49 -10.24
CA ARG A 398 5.72 4.04 -9.99
C ARG A 398 5.32 3.23 -11.22
N SER A 399 4.36 3.72 -12.01
CA SER A 399 3.95 3.11 -13.29
C SER A 399 4.90 3.41 -14.48
N GLY A 400 6.02 4.11 -14.26
CA GLY A 400 6.97 4.44 -15.33
C GLY A 400 6.49 5.52 -16.31
N GLN A 401 5.40 6.23 -15.98
CA GLN A 401 4.79 7.29 -16.77
C GLN A 401 5.40 8.65 -16.38
N TYR A 402 6.73 8.76 -16.54
CA TYR A 402 7.50 9.89 -16.01
C TYR A 402 7.11 11.26 -16.59
N ASP A 403 6.65 11.33 -17.85
CA ASP A 403 6.19 12.59 -18.45
C ASP A 403 4.89 13.10 -17.81
N GLU A 404 3.96 12.18 -17.50
CA GLU A 404 2.71 12.48 -16.81
C GLU A 404 2.96 12.84 -15.34
N ALA A 405 3.81 12.06 -14.65
CA ALA A 405 4.24 12.36 -13.29
C ALA A 405 4.86 13.76 -13.18
N ARG A 406 5.74 14.12 -14.13
CA ARG A 406 6.33 15.47 -14.20
C ARG A 406 5.28 16.56 -14.34
N ALA A 407 4.29 16.38 -15.21
CA ALA A 407 3.24 17.38 -15.43
C ALA A 407 2.41 17.63 -14.16
N LEU A 408 2.15 16.57 -13.38
CA LEU A 408 1.46 16.66 -12.09
C LEU A 408 2.31 17.39 -11.06
N PHE A 409 3.58 17.03 -10.88
CA PHE A 409 4.48 17.72 -9.95
C PHE A 409 4.72 19.19 -10.35
N ASP A 410 4.80 19.50 -11.65
CA ASP A 410 4.86 20.89 -12.13
C ASP A 410 3.58 21.69 -11.79
N ARG A 411 2.42 21.03 -11.72
CA ARG A 411 1.15 21.62 -11.27
C ARG A 411 1.14 21.83 -9.76
N VAL A 412 1.59 20.84 -8.98
CA VAL A 412 1.79 20.97 -7.52
C VAL A 412 2.66 22.19 -7.22
N ARG A 413 3.80 22.32 -7.91
CA ARG A 413 4.73 23.46 -7.74
C ARG A 413 4.09 24.82 -8.03
N LYS A 414 3.14 24.89 -8.96
CA LYS A 414 2.42 26.13 -9.28
C LYS A 414 1.39 26.49 -8.21
N LEU A 415 0.70 25.49 -7.66
CA LEU A 415 -0.36 25.68 -6.65
C LEU A 415 0.23 25.96 -5.27
N ASP A 416 1.26 25.21 -4.88
CA ASP A 416 1.99 25.37 -3.62
C ASP A 416 3.51 25.29 -3.86
N PRO A 417 4.16 26.44 -4.14
CA PRO A 417 5.61 26.50 -4.28
C PRO A 417 6.39 26.10 -3.01
N SER A 418 5.73 26.01 -1.85
CA SER A 418 6.33 25.62 -0.58
C SER A 418 6.12 24.15 -0.24
N HIS A 419 5.46 23.38 -1.11
CA HIS A 419 5.17 21.98 -0.88
C HIS A 419 6.49 21.17 -0.74
N PRO A 420 6.73 20.50 0.41
CA PRO A 420 8.07 20.12 0.89
C PRO A 420 8.80 19.06 0.04
N GLU A 421 8.10 18.35 -0.84
CA GLU A 421 8.68 17.26 -1.65
C GLU A 421 8.80 17.59 -3.15
N THR A 422 8.03 18.56 -3.66
CA THR A 422 7.87 18.81 -5.11
C THR A 422 9.18 18.94 -5.90
N ASP A 423 10.14 19.72 -5.39
CA ASP A 423 11.41 19.92 -6.09
C ASP A 423 12.30 18.66 -6.06
N LYS A 424 12.19 17.85 -5.00
CA LYS A 424 12.85 16.54 -4.93
C LYS A 424 12.21 15.57 -5.91
N ASP A 425 10.88 15.55 -6.00
CA ASP A 425 10.15 14.68 -6.92
C ASP A 425 10.43 15.07 -8.38
N LEU A 426 10.40 16.36 -8.71
CA LEU A 426 10.80 16.85 -10.04
C LEU A 426 12.27 16.53 -10.37
N GLY A 427 13.18 16.63 -9.40
CA GLY A 427 14.59 16.25 -9.55
C GLY A 427 14.76 14.75 -9.80
N ARG A 428 14.06 13.91 -9.01
CA ARG A 428 14.01 12.45 -9.15
C ARG A 428 13.46 12.05 -10.51
N ILE A 429 12.34 12.64 -10.93
CA ILE A 429 11.74 12.40 -12.24
C ILE A 429 12.68 12.81 -13.37
N ALA A 430 13.34 13.97 -13.28
CA ALA A 430 14.31 14.37 -14.30
C ALA A 430 15.48 13.38 -14.42
N PHE A 431 15.97 12.86 -13.29
CA PHE A 431 17.00 11.82 -13.26
C PHE A 431 16.49 10.51 -13.87
N LEU A 432 15.31 10.03 -13.48
CA LEU A 432 14.71 8.80 -14.00
C LEU A 432 14.43 8.89 -15.50
N GLN A 433 13.94 10.05 -15.98
CA GLN A 433 13.72 10.30 -17.41
C GLN A 433 15.02 10.21 -18.23
N ASP A 434 16.11 10.79 -17.73
CA ASP A 434 17.41 10.74 -18.41
C ASP A 434 18.02 9.33 -18.38
N ALA A 435 18.03 8.70 -17.19
CA ALA A 435 18.51 7.33 -17.02
C ALA A 435 17.75 6.35 -17.94
N PHE A 436 16.44 6.51 -18.06
CA PHE A 436 15.62 5.70 -18.94
C PHE A 436 15.98 5.92 -20.42
N ARG A 437 16.04 7.17 -20.90
CA ARG A 437 16.35 7.46 -22.31
C ARG A 437 17.73 6.96 -22.71
N ASN A 438 18.72 7.14 -21.84
CA ASN A 438 20.08 6.66 -22.08
C ASN A 438 20.16 5.12 -22.04
N GLY A 439 19.48 4.49 -21.08
CA GLY A 439 19.38 3.03 -20.97
C GLY A 439 18.70 2.39 -22.18
N GLU A 440 17.54 2.90 -22.58
CA GLU A 440 16.80 2.44 -23.77
C GLU A 440 17.64 2.58 -25.03
N LEU A 441 18.32 3.72 -25.22
CA LEU A 441 19.17 3.97 -26.38
C LEU A 441 20.33 2.96 -26.49
N ILE A 442 21.02 2.68 -25.37
CA ILE A 442 22.15 1.74 -25.35
C ILE A 442 21.67 0.32 -25.66
N LEU A 443 20.61 -0.13 -25.00
CA LEU A 443 20.09 -1.48 -25.16
C LEU A 443 19.46 -1.69 -26.55
N ARG A 444 18.74 -0.69 -27.08
CA ARG A 444 18.23 -0.73 -28.47
C ARG A 444 19.36 -0.81 -29.49
N LYS A 445 20.42 0.00 -29.35
CA LYS A 445 21.58 -0.08 -30.25
C LYS A 445 22.22 -1.47 -30.23
N GLY A 446 22.24 -2.13 -29.07
CA GLY A 446 22.67 -3.53 -28.96
C GLY A 446 21.83 -4.45 -29.85
N VAL A 447 20.50 -4.42 -29.70
CA VAL A 447 19.57 -5.23 -30.51
C VAL A 447 19.59 -4.85 -31.99
N GLU A 448 19.79 -3.57 -32.33
CA GLU A 448 19.86 -3.10 -33.72
C GLU A 448 21.17 -3.53 -34.40
N SER A 449 22.27 -3.62 -33.65
CA SER A 449 23.58 -4.02 -34.17
C SER A 449 23.69 -5.51 -34.50
N ASP A 450 23.01 -6.34 -33.73
CA ASP A 450 22.82 -7.76 -34.02
C ASP A 450 21.38 -8.17 -33.64
N PRO A 451 20.46 -8.20 -34.63
CA PRO A 451 19.08 -8.60 -34.39
C PRO A 451 18.95 -10.03 -33.86
N GLU A 452 19.93 -10.91 -34.08
CA GLU A 452 19.92 -12.28 -33.56
C GLU A 452 20.55 -12.37 -32.17
N ASP A 453 21.06 -11.28 -31.59
CA ASP A 453 21.55 -11.24 -30.21
C ASP A 453 20.38 -11.30 -29.21
N PHE A 454 20.02 -12.53 -28.85
CA PHE A 454 18.98 -12.86 -27.89
C PHE A 454 19.30 -12.38 -26.47
N VAL A 455 20.57 -12.10 -26.13
CA VAL A 455 20.97 -11.52 -24.85
C VAL A 455 20.59 -10.05 -24.80
N ALA A 456 20.90 -9.31 -25.86
CA ALA A 456 20.50 -7.92 -26.01
C ALA A 456 18.97 -7.79 -25.96
N ARG A 457 18.24 -8.72 -26.60
CA ARG A 457 16.76 -8.77 -26.54
C ARG A 457 16.26 -9.08 -25.13
N ALA A 458 16.78 -10.11 -24.46
CA ALA A 458 16.37 -10.45 -23.09
C ALA A 458 16.58 -9.26 -22.13
N ARG A 459 17.73 -8.59 -22.22
CA ARG A 459 18.05 -7.40 -21.41
C ARG A 459 17.17 -6.21 -21.73
N LEU A 460 16.91 -5.92 -23.00
CA LEU A 460 16.00 -4.85 -23.41
C LEU A 460 14.56 -5.15 -22.96
N GLY A 461 14.15 -6.41 -23.01
CA GLY A 461 12.85 -6.87 -22.53
C GLY A 461 12.69 -6.76 -21.01
N GLN A 462 13.69 -7.18 -20.24
CA GLN A 462 13.75 -6.98 -18.79
C GLN A 462 13.76 -5.48 -18.43
N PHE A 463 14.53 -4.67 -19.17
CA PHE A 463 14.56 -3.22 -19.01
C PHE A 463 13.17 -2.61 -19.23
N TYR A 464 12.49 -2.95 -20.32
CA TYR A 464 11.12 -2.49 -20.55
C TYR A 464 10.14 -2.99 -19.49
N SER A 465 10.27 -4.24 -19.04
CA SER A 465 9.43 -4.81 -17.99
C SER A 465 9.60 -4.07 -16.67
N GLY A 466 10.84 -3.73 -16.29
CA GLY A 466 11.14 -2.98 -15.07
C GLY A 466 10.66 -1.53 -15.08
N HIS A 467 10.29 -1.00 -16.25
CA HIS A 467 9.81 0.38 -16.44
C HIS A 467 8.35 0.41 -16.95
N GLY A 468 7.57 -0.64 -16.70
CA GLY A 468 6.13 -0.67 -17.01
C GLY A 468 5.76 -0.71 -18.50
N ARG A 469 6.71 -0.94 -19.41
CA ARG A 469 6.47 -1.01 -20.87
C ARG A 469 6.18 -2.44 -21.32
N ILE A 470 5.08 -3.00 -20.82
CA ILE A 470 4.72 -4.44 -20.94
C ILE A 470 4.70 -4.94 -22.39
N GLU A 471 4.10 -4.20 -23.33
CA GLU A 471 4.05 -4.63 -24.74
C GLU A 471 5.45 -4.72 -25.38
N LYS A 472 6.26 -3.67 -25.19
CA LYS A 472 7.65 -3.64 -25.68
C LYS A 472 8.48 -4.74 -25.00
N ALA A 473 8.28 -4.95 -23.71
CA ALA A 473 8.94 -6.02 -22.95
C ALA A 473 8.60 -7.40 -23.53
N GLY A 474 7.33 -7.64 -23.82
CA GLY A 474 6.83 -8.93 -24.30
C GLY A 474 7.37 -9.28 -25.68
N LEU A 475 7.46 -8.28 -26.56
CA LEU A 475 8.06 -8.47 -27.88
C LEU A 475 9.52 -8.95 -27.78
N GLN A 476 10.30 -8.33 -26.89
CA GLN A 476 11.72 -8.67 -26.75
C GLN A 476 11.94 -10.00 -26.02
N LEU A 477 11.20 -10.26 -24.94
CA LEU A 477 11.31 -11.49 -24.14
C LEU A 477 10.84 -12.73 -24.90
N ARG A 478 9.70 -12.67 -25.62
CA ARG A 478 9.27 -13.79 -26.47
C ARG A 478 10.30 -14.12 -27.55
N GLY A 479 10.92 -13.08 -28.14
CA GLY A 479 12.01 -13.25 -29.08
C GLY A 479 13.24 -13.97 -28.49
N ALA A 480 13.53 -13.75 -27.21
CA ALA A 480 14.64 -14.41 -26.52
C ALA A 480 14.33 -15.86 -26.11
N VAL A 481 13.11 -16.13 -25.60
CA VAL A 481 12.69 -17.45 -25.09
C VAL A 481 12.73 -18.55 -26.15
N VAL A 482 12.42 -18.23 -27.42
CA VAL A 482 12.43 -19.22 -28.52
C VAL A 482 13.81 -19.87 -28.70
N ARG A 483 14.90 -19.16 -28.37
CA ARG A 483 16.27 -19.64 -28.57
C ARG A 483 16.98 -20.02 -27.28
N ILE A 484 16.68 -19.34 -26.18
CA ILE A 484 17.27 -19.58 -24.87
C ILE A 484 16.15 -19.67 -23.83
N PRO A 485 15.49 -20.84 -23.67
CA PRO A 485 14.46 -21.04 -22.66
C PRO A 485 15.12 -21.30 -21.31
N SER A 486 15.47 -20.22 -20.61
CA SER A 486 16.17 -20.27 -19.35
C SER A 486 15.34 -19.80 -18.17
N PRO A 487 15.74 -20.07 -16.92
CA PRO A 487 15.07 -19.54 -15.74
C PRO A 487 14.76 -18.03 -15.82
N ALA A 488 15.76 -17.22 -16.17
CA ALA A 488 15.61 -15.77 -16.20
C ALA A 488 14.68 -15.28 -17.34
N THR A 489 14.76 -15.91 -18.51
CA THR A 489 13.96 -15.53 -19.69
C THR A 489 12.52 -16.05 -19.61
N LEU A 490 12.32 -17.28 -19.10
CA LEU A 490 11.00 -17.88 -18.88
C LEU A 490 10.24 -17.18 -17.75
N LEU A 491 10.91 -16.79 -16.66
CA LEU A 491 10.28 -15.99 -15.60
C LEU A 491 9.99 -14.56 -16.03
N GLY A 492 10.87 -13.96 -16.84
CA GLY A 492 10.64 -12.65 -17.45
C GLY A 492 9.43 -12.68 -18.40
N GLU A 493 9.38 -13.66 -19.29
CA GLU A 493 8.25 -13.89 -20.19
C GLU A 493 6.97 -14.16 -19.39
N ALA A 494 7.00 -15.09 -18.42
CA ALA A 494 5.83 -15.39 -17.60
C ALA A 494 5.28 -14.13 -16.92
N ARG A 495 6.15 -13.28 -16.35
CA ARG A 495 5.74 -12.02 -15.72
C ARG A 495 5.08 -11.06 -16.70
N VAL A 496 5.66 -10.90 -17.89
CA VAL A 496 5.14 -9.98 -18.90
C VAL A 496 3.87 -10.51 -19.56
N THR A 497 3.81 -11.81 -19.84
CA THR A 497 2.61 -12.51 -20.33
C THR A 497 1.48 -12.39 -19.31
N ALA A 498 1.78 -12.59 -18.02
CA ALA A 498 0.86 -12.35 -16.91
C ALA A 498 0.52 -10.87 -16.72
N SER A 499 1.33 -9.92 -17.18
CA SER A 499 1.00 -8.48 -17.13
C SER A 499 0.18 -8.05 -18.35
N SER A 500 0.07 -8.89 -19.37
CA SER A 500 -0.54 -8.57 -20.67
C SER A 500 -1.96 -9.11 -20.88
N GLY A 501 -2.49 -9.91 -19.97
CA GLY A 501 -3.83 -10.53 -20.10
C GLY A 501 -3.81 -12.04 -19.89
N ASP A 502 -2.67 -12.68 -20.12
CA ASP A 502 -2.57 -14.12 -20.34
C ASP A 502 -1.96 -14.84 -19.13
N VAL A 503 -2.73 -14.93 -18.05
CA VAL A 503 -2.30 -15.63 -16.82
C VAL A 503 -2.05 -17.12 -17.09
N ARG A 504 -2.84 -17.75 -17.95
CA ARG A 504 -2.67 -19.17 -18.31
C ARG A 504 -1.40 -19.40 -19.11
N GLY A 505 -1.12 -18.57 -20.11
CA GLY A 505 0.14 -18.63 -20.84
C GLY A 505 1.35 -18.36 -19.95
N ALA A 506 1.22 -17.49 -18.95
CA ALA A 506 2.25 -17.29 -17.93
C ALA A 506 2.46 -18.52 -17.03
N ILE A 507 1.37 -19.14 -16.57
CA ILE A 507 1.41 -20.40 -15.81
C ILE A 507 2.09 -21.49 -16.64
N ASP A 508 1.75 -21.62 -17.92
CA ASP A 508 2.40 -22.57 -18.82
C ASP A 508 3.90 -22.29 -18.98
N SER A 509 4.31 -21.03 -19.09
CA SER A 509 5.74 -20.63 -19.11
C SER A 509 6.47 -21.06 -17.82
N VAL A 510 5.82 -20.91 -16.66
CA VAL A 510 6.39 -21.32 -15.36
C VAL A 510 6.40 -22.85 -15.19
N ILE A 511 5.39 -23.57 -15.66
CA ILE A 511 5.36 -25.04 -15.63
C ILE A 511 6.48 -25.61 -16.52
N ARG A 512 6.66 -25.08 -17.74
CA ARG A 512 7.78 -25.48 -18.63
C ARG A 512 9.15 -25.34 -17.97
N MET A 513 9.27 -24.42 -17.02
CA MET A 513 10.46 -24.23 -16.23
C MET A 513 10.54 -25.22 -15.07
N LEU A 514 9.45 -25.41 -14.32
CA LEU A 514 9.37 -26.36 -13.21
C LEU A 514 9.50 -27.82 -13.67
N ASP A 515 9.13 -28.15 -14.91
CA ASP A 515 9.39 -29.49 -15.46
C ASP A 515 10.88 -29.77 -15.65
N ARG A 516 11.69 -28.73 -15.87
CA ARG A 516 13.16 -28.83 -16.00
C ARG A 516 13.87 -28.64 -14.67
N HIS A 517 13.34 -27.77 -13.82
CA HIS A 517 13.87 -27.42 -12.51
C HIS A 517 12.74 -27.48 -11.45
N PRO A 518 12.34 -28.69 -11.02
CA PRO A 518 11.15 -28.90 -10.16
C PRO A 518 11.18 -28.18 -8.81
N ARG A 519 12.35 -27.71 -8.39
CA ARG A 519 12.57 -27.04 -7.12
C ARG A 519 13.06 -25.61 -7.27
N HIS A 520 12.92 -25.02 -8.45
CA HIS A 520 13.34 -23.64 -8.68
C HIS A 520 12.44 -22.67 -7.90
N ARG A 521 13.01 -22.04 -6.87
CA ARG A 521 12.27 -21.23 -5.89
C ARG A 521 11.50 -20.07 -6.50
N ALA A 522 12.15 -19.27 -7.35
CA ALA A 522 11.49 -18.12 -7.96
C ALA A 522 10.35 -18.51 -8.91
N ALA A 523 10.45 -19.67 -9.57
CA ALA A 523 9.39 -20.22 -10.40
C ALA A 523 8.24 -20.76 -9.56
N ALA A 524 8.56 -21.46 -8.47
CA ALA A 524 7.56 -21.95 -7.53
C ALA A 524 6.74 -20.80 -6.94
N GLN A 525 7.41 -19.74 -6.45
CA GLN A 525 6.76 -18.54 -5.92
C GLN A 525 5.97 -17.79 -6.99
N THR A 526 6.47 -17.74 -8.23
CA THR A 526 5.73 -17.11 -9.34
C THR A 526 4.49 -17.93 -9.71
N LEU A 527 4.57 -19.26 -9.71
CA LEU A 527 3.42 -20.14 -9.94
C LEU A 527 2.36 -19.95 -8.87
N VAL A 528 2.73 -19.97 -7.59
CA VAL A 528 1.79 -19.74 -6.48
C VAL A 528 1.13 -18.38 -6.66
N ARG A 529 1.91 -17.32 -6.88
CA ARG A 529 1.35 -15.98 -7.11
C ARG A 529 0.34 -15.99 -8.25
N LEU A 530 0.67 -16.55 -9.41
CA LEU A 530 -0.23 -16.62 -10.58
C LEU A 530 -1.49 -17.44 -10.33
N VAL A 531 -1.40 -18.56 -9.60
CA VAL A 531 -2.55 -19.43 -9.27
C VAL A 531 -3.46 -18.82 -8.20
N MET A 532 -2.90 -18.11 -7.22
CA MET A 532 -3.67 -17.31 -6.27
C MET A 532 -4.41 -16.16 -6.97
N SER A 533 -3.91 -15.74 -8.13
CA SER A 533 -4.34 -14.57 -8.89
C SER A 533 -5.57 -14.80 -9.80
N GLU A 534 -5.89 -16.04 -10.16
CA GLU A 534 -6.89 -16.37 -11.21
C GLU A 534 -8.38 -16.25 -10.77
N GLY A 535 -8.69 -15.70 -9.58
CA GLY A 535 -10.06 -15.32 -9.19
C GLY A 535 -11.09 -16.45 -8.98
N ALA A 536 -10.77 -17.71 -9.27
CA ALA A 536 -11.69 -18.85 -9.03
C ALA A 536 -11.99 -19.05 -7.52
N ALA A 537 -13.08 -19.71 -7.12
CA ALA A 537 -13.33 -20.05 -5.71
C ALA A 537 -12.27 -21.04 -5.17
N VAL A 538 -12.11 -21.13 -3.85
CA VAL A 538 -11.24 -22.12 -3.20
C VAL A 538 -12.03 -23.42 -3.02
N GLU A 539 -11.52 -24.56 -3.50
CA GLU A 539 -12.18 -25.88 -3.35
C GLU A 539 -11.32 -26.83 -2.51
N GLU A 540 -11.98 -27.68 -1.72
CA GLU A 540 -11.31 -28.64 -0.84
C GLU A 540 -10.52 -29.65 -1.68
N THR A 541 -9.26 -29.90 -1.31
CA THR A 541 -8.37 -30.83 -2.03
C THR A 541 -7.95 -31.97 -1.12
N ASP A 542 -7.83 -33.16 -1.68
CA ASP A 542 -7.35 -34.33 -0.95
C ASP A 542 -5.93 -34.08 -0.41
N PRO A 543 -5.64 -34.49 0.84
CA PRO A 543 -4.33 -34.31 1.44
C PRO A 543 -3.28 -35.23 0.80
N PRO A 544 -2.01 -34.79 0.72
CA PRO A 544 -0.92 -35.61 0.20
C PRO A 544 -0.66 -36.81 1.10
N ALA A 545 -0.11 -37.89 0.52
CA ALA A 545 0.31 -39.07 1.28
C ALA A 545 1.37 -38.76 2.35
N ALA A 546 2.16 -37.71 2.16
CA ALA A 546 3.05 -37.13 3.17
C ALA A 546 2.59 -35.71 3.50
N TYR A 547 2.01 -35.52 4.69
CA TYR A 547 1.46 -34.25 5.17
C TYR A 547 2.57 -33.23 5.51
N THR A 548 3.21 -32.71 4.48
CA THR A 548 4.37 -31.82 4.55
C THR A 548 4.20 -30.67 3.57
N ALA A 549 4.92 -29.56 3.78
CA ALA A 549 4.88 -28.42 2.86
C ALA A 549 5.16 -28.82 1.40
N TRP A 550 6.10 -29.75 1.18
CA TRP A 550 6.41 -30.28 -0.16
C TRP A 550 5.36 -31.27 -0.68
N GLY A 551 4.72 -32.05 0.19
CA GLY A 551 3.59 -32.89 -0.23
C GLY A 551 2.43 -32.05 -0.75
N TRP A 552 2.13 -30.95 -0.06
CA TRP A 552 1.12 -29.97 -0.48
C TRP A 552 1.53 -29.22 -1.76
N TRP A 553 2.83 -28.90 -1.91
CA TRP A 553 3.39 -28.36 -3.15
C TRP A 553 3.14 -29.28 -4.35
N ASP A 554 3.43 -30.58 -4.21
CA ASP A 554 3.28 -31.56 -5.28
C ASP A 554 1.82 -31.74 -5.70
N VAL A 555 0.89 -31.75 -4.72
CA VAL A 555 -0.56 -31.75 -4.98
C VAL A 555 -0.97 -30.49 -5.73
N GLY A 556 -0.49 -29.32 -5.29
CA GLY A 556 -0.78 -28.06 -5.98
C GLY A 556 -0.32 -28.06 -7.43
N LEU A 557 0.92 -28.50 -7.68
CA LEU A 557 1.47 -28.58 -9.04
C LEU A 557 0.72 -29.58 -9.93
N ASP A 558 0.29 -30.72 -9.39
CA ASP A 558 -0.52 -31.71 -10.11
C ASP A 558 -1.90 -31.14 -10.48
N ARG A 559 -2.55 -30.42 -9.56
CA ARG A 559 -3.84 -29.75 -9.83
C ARG A 559 -3.72 -28.64 -10.86
N VAL A 560 -2.65 -27.85 -10.85
CA VAL A 560 -2.35 -26.88 -11.90
C VAL A 560 -2.25 -27.57 -13.27
N ARG A 561 -1.52 -28.70 -13.37
CA ARG A 561 -1.38 -29.46 -14.62
C ARG A 561 -2.71 -30.02 -15.14
N GLN A 562 -3.65 -30.30 -14.24
CA GLN A 562 -5.00 -30.77 -14.56
C GLN A 562 -5.96 -29.62 -14.92
N GLY A 563 -5.51 -28.36 -14.83
CA GLY A 563 -6.35 -27.17 -15.05
C GLY A 563 -7.26 -26.85 -13.86
N SER A 564 -7.04 -27.48 -12.72
CA SER A 564 -7.87 -27.39 -11.51
C SER A 564 -7.32 -26.34 -10.54
N PHE A 565 -7.45 -25.07 -10.92
CA PHE A 565 -6.90 -23.93 -10.15
C PHE A 565 -7.48 -23.74 -8.75
N PRO A 566 -8.79 -23.96 -8.48
CA PRO A 566 -9.37 -23.93 -7.13
C PRO A 566 -8.66 -24.84 -6.13
N GLU A 567 -8.47 -26.11 -6.50
CA GLU A 567 -7.85 -27.14 -5.66
C GLU A 567 -6.35 -26.92 -5.53
N ALA A 568 -5.70 -26.48 -6.62
CA ALA A 568 -4.30 -26.08 -6.61
C ALA A 568 -4.05 -24.96 -5.59
N ARG A 569 -4.98 -24.01 -5.49
CA ARG A 569 -4.89 -22.90 -4.55
C ARG A 569 -4.95 -23.35 -3.10
N SER A 570 -5.89 -24.23 -2.78
CA SER A 570 -6.00 -24.84 -1.45
C SER A 570 -4.72 -25.57 -1.06
N ALA A 571 -4.15 -26.35 -1.98
CA ALA A 571 -2.91 -27.06 -1.75
C ALA A 571 -1.73 -26.11 -1.52
N PHE A 572 -1.60 -25.02 -2.30
CA PHE A 572 -0.56 -24.02 -2.10
C PHE A 572 -0.73 -23.22 -0.81
N ALA A 573 -1.95 -22.88 -0.40
CA ALA A 573 -2.22 -22.21 0.86
C ALA A 573 -1.80 -23.09 2.07
N MET A 574 -2.10 -24.39 2.03
CA MET A 574 -1.65 -25.36 3.04
C MET A 574 -0.13 -25.54 3.06
N SER A 575 0.51 -25.51 1.87
CA SER A 575 1.97 -25.54 1.77
C SER A 575 2.62 -24.34 2.48
N LEU A 576 2.07 -23.13 2.31
CA LEU A 576 2.58 -21.89 2.92
C LEU A 576 2.38 -21.84 4.44
N ASP A 577 1.20 -22.22 4.94
CA ASP A 577 0.89 -22.26 6.38
C ASP A 577 1.87 -23.17 7.13
N GLN A 578 2.20 -24.32 6.53
CA GLN A 578 3.10 -25.29 7.11
C GLN A 578 4.58 -24.84 7.08
N GLU A 579 5.00 -24.05 6.09
CA GLU A 579 6.33 -23.40 6.12
C GLU A 579 6.46 -22.41 7.29
N GLN A 580 5.40 -21.67 7.61
CA GLN A 580 5.40 -20.69 8.69
C GLN A 580 5.47 -21.35 10.08
N MET A 581 4.77 -22.47 10.28
CA MET A 581 4.87 -23.28 11.50
C MET A 581 6.30 -23.82 11.74
N MET A 582 7.04 -24.14 10.68
CA MET A 582 8.43 -24.63 10.76
C MET A 582 9.43 -23.51 11.11
N MET A 583 9.13 -22.26 10.78
CA MET A 583 9.99 -21.09 11.03
C MET A 583 9.72 -20.39 12.37
N GLY A 584 8.57 -20.66 13.01
CA GLY A 584 8.17 -20.09 14.31
C GLY A 584 8.47 -20.95 15.54
N ALA A 585 9.10 -22.13 15.38
CA ALA A 585 9.44 -23.02 16.49
C ALA A 585 10.79 -22.65 17.12
N ASP A 586 10.80 -22.37 18.43
CA ASP A 586 12.00 -22.09 19.23
C ASP A 586 13.12 -23.11 18.96
N SER A 587 14.35 -22.61 18.75
CA SER A 587 15.51 -23.36 18.26
C SER A 587 16.07 -24.44 19.22
N ALA A 588 15.37 -24.75 20.32
CA ALA A 588 15.78 -25.76 21.30
C ALA A 588 15.08 -27.11 21.11
N ASP A 589 13.83 -27.14 20.63
CA ASP A 589 13.05 -28.39 20.48
C ASP A 589 13.30 -29.11 19.14
N VAL A 590 13.92 -28.45 18.16
CA VAL A 590 14.25 -29.05 16.85
C VAL A 590 15.27 -30.19 17.00
N SER A 591 16.19 -30.14 17.96
CA SER A 591 17.19 -31.19 18.18
C SER A 591 16.60 -32.55 18.58
N ALA A 592 15.39 -32.59 19.16
CA ALA A 592 14.76 -33.84 19.61
C ALA A 592 13.99 -34.57 18.50
N LEU A 593 13.61 -33.87 17.41
CA LEU A 593 12.96 -34.47 16.22
C LEU A 593 13.94 -34.86 15.10
N VAL A 594 15.22 -34.48 15.22
CA VAL A 594 16.27 -34.72 14.20
C VAL A 594 16.74 -36.19 14.13
N GLY A 595 16.16 -37.09 14.93
CA GLY A 595 16.53 -38.51 14.97
C GLY A 595 16.14 -39.32 13.72
N VAL A 596 15.02 -39.01 13.05
CA VAL A 596 14.59 -39.73 11.85
C VAL A 596 13.70 -38.80 11.01
N THR A 597 14.10 -38.53 9.76
CA THR A 597 13.38 -37.81 8.67
C THR A 597 13.63 -36.29 8.46
N ARG A 598 14.32 -36.01 7.33
CA ARG A 598 14.18 -34.91 6.34
C ARG A 598 13.84 -33.49 6.83
N GLY A 599 14.87 -32.62 6.84
CA GLY A 599 14.75 -31.15 6.81
C GLY A 599 15.59 -30.55 5.68
N GLY A 600 14.95 -30.15 4.57
CA GLY A 600 15.61 -29.79 3.31
C GLY A 600 16.06 -28.33 3.13
N LYS A 601 15.56 -27.36 3.91
CA LYS A 601 15.79 -25.93 3.60
C LYS A 601 17.19 -25.43 4.03
N VAL A 602 17.56 -25.67 5.29
CA VAL A 602 18.93 -25.37 5.80
C VAL A 602 19.97 -26.30 5.19
N GLN A 603 19.57 -27.52 4.81
CA GLN A 603 20.48 -28.46 4.17
C GLN A 603 20.78 -28.07 2.72
N LEU A 604 19.80 -27.73 1.86
CA LEU A 604 20.07 -27.50 0.44
C LEU A 604 20.98 -26.29 0.17
N GLU A 605 20.80 -25.15 0.85
CA GLU A 605 21.71 -24.00 0.74
C GLU A 605 23.11 -24.34 1.31
N HIS A 606 23.17 -25.10 2.40
CA HIS A 606 24.41 -25.62 2.96
C HIS A 606 25.11 -26.62 2.01
N TRP A 607 24.36 -27.49 1.33
CA TRP A 607 24.86 -28.45 0.34
C TRP A 607 25.27 -27.75 -0.94
N ALA A 608 24.52 -26.75 -1.42
CA ALA A 608 24.90 -25.93 -2.58
C ALA A 608 26.22 -25.19 -2.30
N GLY A 609 26.33 -24.51 -1.16
CA GLY A 609 27.57 -23.85 -0.73
C GLY A 609 28.74 -24.83 -0.58
N LYS A 610 28.51 -26.00 0.01
CA LYS A 610 29.51 -27.06 0.11
C LYS A 610 29.94 -27.60 -1.27
N THR A 611 28.99 -27.80 -2.18
CA THR A 611 29.25 -28.32 -3.53
C THR A 611 29.99 -27.26 -4.37
N PHE A 612 29.67 -25.99 -4.17
CA PHE A 612 30.38 -24.84 -4.75
C PHE A 612 31.85 -24.78 -4.27
N GLU A 613 32.09 -24.93 -2.97
CA GLU A 613 33.45 -24.99 -2.41
C GLU A 613 34.23 -26.21 -2.92
N GLU A 614 33.58 -27.37 -3.01
CA GLU A 614 34.18 -28.59 -3.56
C GLU A 614 34.50 -28.45 -5.06
N GLY A 615 33.61 -27.81 -5.84
CA GLY A 615 33.86 -27.49 -7.24
C GLY A 615 35.01 -26.52 -7.44
N THR A 616 35.07 -25.47 -6.63
CA THR A 616 36.17 -24.49 -6.65
C THR A 616 37.51 -25.14 -6.31
N ARG A 617 37.53 -26.05 -5.32
CA ARG A 617 38.72 -26.83 -4.98
C ARG A 617 39.15 -27.75 -6.12
N ALA A 618 38.22 -28.51 -6.69
CA ALA A 618 38.50 -29.39 -7.82
C ALA A 618 39.01 -28.63 -9.05
N TYR A 619 38.46 -27.45 -9.32
CA TYR A 619 38.91 -26.54 -10.37
C TYR A 619 40.36 -26.10 -10.13
N GLY A 620 40.70 -25.63 -8.92
CA GLY A 620 42.06 -25.25 -8.55
C GLY A 620 43.09 -26.40 -8.58
N GLU A 621 42.64 -27.64 -8.38
CA GLU A 621 43.46 -28.85 -8.51
C GLU A 621 43.63 -29.32 -9.97
N GLY A 622 42.98 -28.65 -10.93
CA GLY A 622 42.98 -29.00 -12.36
C GLY A 622 42.10 -30.21 -12.70
N ASN A 623 41.27 -30.68 -11.77
CA ASN A 623 40.34 -31.78 -12.01
C ASN A 623 39.02 -31.25 -12.60
N LEU A 624 39.10 -30.80 -13.85
CA LEU A 624 38.01 -30.09 -14.54
C LEU A 624 36.74 -30.93 -14.69
N VAL A 625 36.85 -32.25 -14.81
CA VAL A 625 35.68 -33.16 -14.91
C VAL A 625 34.95 -33.27 -13.58
N ASP A 626 35.67 -33.25 -12.45
CA ASP A 626 35.05 -33.20 -11.13
C ASP A 626 34.42 -31.83 -10.88
N ALA A 627 35.14 -30.76 -11.21
CA ALA A 627 34.65 -29.38 -11.10
C ALA A 627 33.36 -29.15 -11.88
N GLU A 628 33.29 -29.61 -13.14
CA GLU A 628 32.08 -29.49 -13.98
C GLU A 628 30.88 -30.15 -13.31
N ARG A 629 31.07 -31.36 -12.78
CA ARG A 629 29.99 -32.10 -12.11
C ARG A 629 29.53 -31.36 -10.86
N ARG A 630 30.45 -30.86 -10.04
CA ARG A 630 30.13 -30.12 -8.81
C ARG A 630 29.44 -28.80 -9.09
N PHE A 631 29.86 -28.04 -10.11
CA PHE A 631 29.20 -26.78 -10.44
C PHE A 631 27.83 -27.01 -11.07
N ARG A 632 27.65 -28.06 -11.87
CA ARG A 632 26.32 -28.49 -12.34
C ARG A 632 25.42 -28.89 -11.18
N ASP A 633 25.90 -29.72 -10.25
CA ASP A 633 25.15 -30.10 -9.05
C ASP A 633 24.82 -28.86 -8.19
N CYS A 634 25.75 -27.89 -8.09
CA CYS A 634 25.52 -26.62 -7.41
C CYS A 634 24.39 -25.81 -8.06
N ILE A 635 24.37 -25.72 -9.39
CA ILE A 635 23.32 -25.04 -10.16
C ILE A 635 21.98 -25.77 -10.01
N GLU A 636 21.97 -27.10 -9.98
CA GLU A 636 20.75 -27.88 -9.72
C GLU A 636 20.19 -27.65 -8.32
N LEU A 637 21.08 -27.48 -7.32
CA LEU A 637 20.73 -27.26 -5.92
C LEU A 637 20.35 -25.79 -5.61
N SER A 638 20.97 -24.82 -6.27
CA SER A 638 20.70 -23.38 -6.15
C SER A 638 20.79 -22.70 -7.52
N PRO A 639 19.73 -22.82 -8.34
CA PRO A 639 19.69 -22.26 -9.69
C PRO A 639 19.60 -20.73 -9.74
N GLU A 640 19.46 -20.07 -8.59
CA GLU A 640 19.48 -18.62 -8.42
C GLU A 640 20.87 -18.05 -8.08
N ASP A 641 21.85 -18.89 -7.73
CA ASP A 641 23.21 -18.44 -7.41
C ASP A 641 24.04 -18.22 -8.69
N SER A 642 24.24 -16.96 -9.06
CA SER A 642 24.97 -16.52 -10.25
C SER A 642 26.40 -17.08 -10.30
N ARG A 643 27.03 -17.29 -9.14
CA ARG A 643 28.44 -17.75 -9.02
C ARG A 643 28.64 -19.15 -9.60
N GLY A 644 27.69 -20.05 -9.35
CA GLY A 644 27.72 -21.41 -9.87
C GLY A 644 27.75 -21.43 -11.40
N TYR A 645 26.94 -20.58 -12.04
CA TYR A 645 26.90 -20.44 -13.50
C TYR A 645 28.20 -19.89 -14.09
N PHE A 646 28.80 -18.87 -13.48
CA PHE A 646 30.05 -18.29 -13.97
C PHE A 646 31.24 -19.27 -13.84
N LEU A 647 31.38 -19.95 -12.70
CA LEU A 647 32.47 -20.93 -12.54
C LEU A 647 32.24 -22.20 -13.36
N HIS A 648 30.98 -22.62 -13.57
CA HIS A 648 30.66 -23.68 -14.51
C HIS A 648 31.03 -23.28 -15.94
N ALA A 649 30.73 -22.04 -16.35
CA ALA A 649 31.07 -21.52 -17.67
C ALA A 649 32.58 -21.53 -17.92
N LEU A 650 33.35 -21.04 -16.96
CA LEU A 650 34.81 -21.05 -17.02
C LEU A 650 35.35 -22.49 -17.11
N THR A 651 34.83 -23.40 -16.28
CA THR A 651 35.20 -24.83 -16.31
C THR A 651 34.87 -25.50 -17.66
N LEU A 652 33.74 -25.15 -18.28
CA LEU A 652 33.36 -25.68 -19.58
C LEU A 652 34.27 -25.15 -20.70
N ASP A 653 34.73 -23.91 -20.61
CA ASP A 653 35.67 -23.33 -21.58
C ASP A 653 37.04 -24.02 -21.51
N ASP A 654 37.54 -24.30 -20.30
CA ASP A 654 38.76 -25.08 -20.10
C ASP A 654 38.64 -26.54 -20.58
N LEU A 655 37.41 -27.06 -20.67
CA LEU A 655 37.08 -28.35 -21.27
C LEU A 655 36.85 -28.28 -22.80
N ASP A 656 37.08 -27.12 -23.43
CA ASP A 656 36.83 -26.83 -24.86
C ASP A 656 35.35 -26.96 -25.28
N ARG A 657 34.41 -26.86 -24.33
CA ARG A 657 32.95 -26.88 -24.55
C ARG A 657 32.39 -25.46 -24.69
N LYS A 658 32.94 -24.69 -25.63
CA LYS A 658 32.73 -23.24 -25.77
C LYS A 658 31.26 -22.80 -25.92
N GLU A 659 30.45 -23.58 -26.62
CA GLU A 659 29.02 -23.24 -26.80
C GLU A 659 28.26 -23.36 -25.47
N GLU A 660 28.57 -24.37 -24.67
CA GLU A 660 27.94 -24.58 -23.36
C GLU A 660 28.47 -23.57 -22.34
N ALA A 661 29.76 -23.25 -22.38
CA ALA A 661 30.36 -22.18 -21.59
C ALA A 661 29.66 -20.84 -21.83
N GLY A 662 29.45 -20.47 -23.09
CA GLY A 662 28.72 -19.25 -23.46
C GLY A 662 27.29 -19.22 -22.92
N ARG A 663 26.58 -20.36 -22.93
CA ARG A 663 25.22 -20.46 -22.35
C ARG A 663 25.24 -20.27 -20.83
N GLN A 664 26.17 -20.92 -20.11
CA GLN A 664 26.25 -20.79 -18.66
C GLN A 664 26.64 -19.38 -18.21
N ALA A 665 27.60 -18.74 -18.89
CA ALA A 665 28.00 -17.37 -18.59
C ALA A 665 26.87 -16.37 -18.82
N LEU A 666 26.03 -16.65 -19.82
CA LEU A 666 24.83 -15.87 -20.07
C LEU A 666 23.82 -16.00 -18.92
N GLU A 667 23.55 -17.21 -18.43
CA GLU A 667 22.61 -17.40 -17.31
C GLU A 667 23.05 -16.64 -16.07
N GLY A 668 24.31 -16.77 -15.67
CA GLY A 668 24.86 -16.03 -14.54
C GLY A 668 24.70 -14.52 -14.73
N SER A 669 24.92 -14.02 -15.95
CA SER A 669 24.79 -12.59 -16.26
C SER A 669 23.34 -12.08 -16.27
N LEU A 670 22.35 -12.94 -16.55
CA LEU A 670 20.93 -12.56 -16.47
C LEU A 670 20.42 -12.56 -15.04
N LEU A 671 20.99 -13.39 -14.16
CA LEU A 671 20.66 -13.43 -12.74
C LEU A 671 21.24 -12.23 -11.98
N GLU A 672 22.51 -11.90 -12.25
CA GLU A 672 23.20 -10.81 -11.57
C GLU A 672 24.02 -9.94 -12.55
N PRO A 673 23.38 -8.94 -13.19
CA PRO A 673 24.02 -8.13 -14.23
C PRO A 673 25.19 -7.24 -13.75
N ALA A 674 25.30 -7.01 -12.44
CA ALA A 674 26.34 -6.17 -11.83
C ALA A 674 27.36 -6.99 -11.01
N PHE A 675 27.50 -8.29 -11.31
CA PHE A 675 28.43 -9.18 -10.60
C PHE A 675 29.87 -8.99 -11.12
N PRO A 676 30.82 -8.47 -10.30
CA PRO A 676 32.18 -8.16 -10.75
C PRO A 676 32.96 -9.37 -11.25
N ASP A 677 32.96 -10.48 -10.50
CA ASP A 677 33.64 -11.72 -10.88
C ASP A 677 33.02 -12.34 -12.14
N GLY A 678 31.70 -12.19 -12.31
CA GLY A 678 31.00 -12.62 -13.51
C GLY A 678 31.46 -11.87 -14.77
N HIS A 679 31.72 -10.57 -14.65
CA HIS A 679 32.32 -9.80 -15.73
C HIS A 679 33.79 -10.15 -15.99
N SER A 680 34.54 -10.59 -14.97
CA SER A 680 35.89 -11.15 -15.16
C SER A 680 35.83 -12.43 -16.00
N VAL A 681 34.93 -13.35 -15.66
CA VAL A 681 34.72 -14.61 -16.40
C VAL A 681 34.26 -14.34 -17.84
N LEU A 682 33.30 -13.45 -18.06
CA LEU A 682 32.87 -13.06 -19.42
C LEU A 682 34.02 -12.48 -20.26
N GLY A 683 34.92 -11.73 -19.63
CA GLY A 683 36.14 -11.24 -20.28
C GLY A 683 37.06 -12.38 -20.74
N SER A 684 37.29 -13.37 -19.87
CA SER A 684 38.10 -14.55 -20.17
C SER A 684 37.53 -15.38 -21.32
N LEU A 685 36.22 -15.62 -21.30
CA LEU A 685 35.51 -16.34 -22.37
C LEU A 685 35.53 -15.59 -23.71
N ALA A 686 35.47 -14.26 -23.68
CA ALA A 686 35.59 -13.45 -24.90
C ALA A 686 37.02 -13.53 -25.47
N GLU A 687 38.03 -13.58 -24.61
CA GLU A 687 39.44 -13.73 -24.99
C GLU A 687 39.72 -15.12 -25.61
N SER A 688 39.24 -16.21 -24.98
CA SER A 688 39.37 -17.58 -25.50
C SER A 688 38.59 -17.80 -26.81
N ALA A 689 37.58 -16.99 -27.06
CA ALA A 689 36.83 -16.91 -28.32
C ALA A 689 37.49 -16.00 -29.38
N GLY A 690 38.63 -15.38 -29.10
CA GLY A 690 39.35 -14.52 -30.04
C GLY A 690 38.70 -13.15 -30.26
N ARG A 691 37.92 -12.65 -29.29
CA ARG A 691 37.21 -11.36 -29.31
C ARG A 691 37.82 -10.36 -28.30
N PRO A 692 39.03 -9.84 -28.55
CA PRO A 692 39.78 -9.05 -27.57
C PRO A 692 39.13 -7.71 -27.20
N ASP A 693 38.37 -7.09 -28.11
CA ASP A 693 37.69 -5.82 -27.82
C ASP A 693 36.50 -6.00 -26.85
N GLU A 694 35.79 -7.13 -26.98
CA GLU A 694 34.71 -7.53 -26.06
C GLU A 694 35.27 -7.92 -24.70
N ALA A 695 36.40 -8.63 -24.66
CA ALA A 695 37.13 -8.95 -23.44
C ALA A 695 37.52 -7.68 -22.67
N ILE A 696 38.11 -6.68 -23.34
CA ILE A 696 38.47 -5.39 -22.74
C ILE A 696 37.25 -4.69 -22.13
N LYS A 697 36.10 -4.74 -22.79
CA LYS A 697 34.86 -4.13 -22.28
C LYS A 697 34.43 -4.80 -20.97
N HIS A 698 34.43 -6.12 -20.91
CA HIS A 698 34.01 -6.87 -19.74
C HIS A 698 34.99 -6.72 -18.56
N TYR A 699 36.30 -6.79 -18.79
CA TYR A 699 37.27 -6.53 -17.72
C TYR A 699 37.20 -5.10 -17.17
N ARG A 700 36.93 -4.10 -18.02
CA ARG A 700 36.70 -2.72 -17.56
C ARG A 700 35.43 -2.60 -16.71
N LEU A 701 34.37 -3.34 -17.05
CA LEU A 701 33.13 -3.36 -16.26
C LEU A 701 33.38 -4.02 -14.89
N ALA A 702 34.09 -5.15 -14.85
CA ALA A 702 34.46 -5.82 -13.60
C ALA A 702 35.19 -4.85 -12.64
N LEU A 703 36.23 -4.17 -13.12
CA LEU A 703 37.01 -3.21 -12.35
C LEU A 703 36.27 -1.91 -12.01
N ALA A 704 35.21 -1.58 -12.75
CA ALA A 704 34.35 -0.44 -12.44
C ALA A 704 33.38 -0.75 -11.30
N PHE A 705 32.90 -2.00 -11.21
CA PHE A 705 32.05 -2.44 -10.10
C PHE A 705 32.87 -2.76 -8.85
N ASP A 706 34.00 -3.46 -9.00
CA ASP A 706 34.94 -3.73 -7.93
C ASP A 706 36.40 -3.64 -8.43
N PRO A 707 37.14 -2.58 -8.05
CA PRO A 707 38.54 -2.40 -8.42
C PRO A 707 39.51 -3.47 -7.89
N SER A 708 39.10 -4.31 -6.93
CA SER A 708 39.95 -5.33 -6.29
C SER A 708 39.93 -6.69 -6.98
N VAL A 709 39.12 -6.86 -8.04
CA VAL A 709 39.04 -8.10 -8.82
C VAL A 709 40.35 -8.34 -9.58
N ALA A 710 41.25 -9.08 -8.94
CA ALA A 710 42.62 -9.34 -9.39
C ALA A 710 42.69 -9.87 -10.82
N ASP A 711 41.92 -10.93 -11.11
CA ASP A 711 41.93 -11.60 -12.41
C ASP A 711 41.58 -10.64 -13.56
N ALA A 712 40.57 -9.78 -13.37
CA ALA A 712 40.16 -8.80 -14.37
C ALA A 712 41.24 -7.73 -14.63
N GLY A 713 41.93 -7.28 -13.57
CA GLY A 713 43.01 -6.30 -13.68
C GLY A 713 44.26 -6.86 -14.36
N VAL A 714 44.66 -8.08 -13.99
CA VAL A 714 45.81 -8.78 -14.58
C VAL A 714 45.54 -9.11 -16.05
N ASN A 715 44.38 -9.70 -16.37
CA ASN A 715 44.06 -10.08 -17.75
C ASN A 715 43.89 -8.86 -18.67
N LEU A 716 43.28 -7.78 -18.18
CA LEU A 716 43.18 -6.53 -18.94
C LEU A 716 44.55 -5.91 -19.22
N ALA A 717 45.46 -5.92 -18.24
CA ALA A 717 46.82 -5.43 -18.42
C ALA A 717 47.57 -6.29 -19.46
N GLN A 718 47.45 -7.61 -19.40
CA GLN A 718 48.04 -8.54 -20.35
C GLN A 718 47.54 -8.31 -21.79
N LEU A 719 46.23 -8.08 -21.97
CA LEU A 719 45.63 -7.70 -23.25
C LEU A 719 46.15 -6.36 -23.78
N TYR A 720 46.34 -5.37 -22.91
CA TYR A 720 46.95 -4.11 -23.33
C TYR A 720 48.41 -4.27 -23.73
N ILE A 721 49.18 -5.11 -23.02
CA ILE A 721 50.57 -5.42 -23.39
C ILE A 721 50.62 -6.08 -24.77
N SER A 722 49.76 -7.07 -25.03
CA SER A 722 49.72 -7.78 -26.33
C SER A 722 49.30 -6.85 -27.48
N GLN A 723 48.51 -5.81 -27.19
CA GLN A 723 48.14 -4.74 -28.14
C GLN A 723 49.16 -3.60 -28.22
N GLY A 724 50.28 -3.66 -27.50
CA GLY A 724 51.31 -2.61 -27.47
C GLY A 724 50.92 -1.35 -26.66
N LYS A 725 49.79 -1.36 -25.95
CA LYS A 725 49.25 -0.25 -25.15
C LYS A 725 49.86 -0.22 -23.73
N ARG A 726 51.19 -0.12 -23.65
CA ARG A 726 51.94 -0.22 -22.38
C ARG A 726 51.50 0.79 -21.31
N ASP A 727 51.19 2.02 -21.68
CA ASP A 727 50.71 3.05 -20.72
C ASP A 727 49.36 2.70 -20.11
N SER A 728 48.46 2.09 -20.90
CA SER A 728 47.16 1.62 -20.42
C SER A 728 47.30 0.42 -19.50
N ALA A 729 48.21 -0.50 -19.81
CA ALA A 729 48.53 -1.64 -18.95
C ALA A 729 49.08 -1.16 -17.59
N LYS A 730 50.05 -0.23 -17.61
CA LYS A 730 50.62 0.38 -16.41
C LYS A 730 49.55 1.03 -15.52
N ALA A 731 48.66 1.82 -16.12
CA ALA A 731 47.60 2.50 -15.37
C ALA A 731 46.59 1.53 -14.73
N VAL A 732 46.30 0.39 -15.37
CA VAL A 732 45.44 -0.66 -14.79
C VAL A 732 46.15 -1.35 -13.62
N LEU A 733 47.41 -1.72 -13.78
CA LEU A 733 48.20 -2.40 -12.74
C LEU A 733 48.42 -1.51 -11.50
N GLU A 734 48.69 -0.22 -11.70
CA GLU A 734 48.82 0.74 -10.59
C GLU A 734 47.50 0.90 -9.82
N ARG A 735 46.36 0.89 -10.52
CA ARG A 735 45.03 0.93 -9.89
C ARG A 735 44.71 -0.35 -9.14
N LEU A 736 45.04 -1.51 -9.72
CA LEU A 736 44.86 -2.80 -9.05
C LEU A 736 45.71 -2.87 -7.78
N LEU A 737 46.99 -2.48 -7.82
CA LEU A 737 47.86 -2.46 -6.65
C LEU A 737 47.45 -1.43 -5.58
N ALA A 738 46.72 -0.38 -5.96
CA ALA A 738 46.13 0.55 -5.00
C ALA A 738 44.94 -0.08 -4.25
N ALA A 739 44.20 -0.99 -4.90
CA ALA A 739 43.05 -1.68 -4.33
C ALA A 739 43.43 -3.00 -3.61
N ASP A 740 44.40 -3.74 -4.16
CA ASP A 740 45.00 -4.96 -3.61
C ASP A 740 46.54 -4.84 -3.62
N PRO A 741 47.13 -4.21 -2.59
CA PRO A 741 48.59 -4.06 -2.48
C PRO A 741 49.37 -5.37 -2.38
N GLY A 742 48.70 -6.50 -2.11
CA GLY A 742 49.30 -7.82 -1.97
C GLY A 742 49.44 -8.60 -3.28
N ASN A 743 48.96 -8.04 -4.40
CA ASN A 743 48.89 -8.75 -5.68
C ASN A 743 50.28 -8.96 -6.32
N GLY A 744 50.83 -10.18 -6.18
CA GLY A 744 52.18 -10.52 -6.66
C GLY A 744 52.32 -10.49 -8.20
N ASP A 745 51.27 -10.87 -8.92
CA ASP A 745 51.27 -10.92 -10.39
C ASP A 745 51.24 -9.50 -10.97
N ALA A 746 50.38 -8.64 -10.43
CA ALA A 746 50.30 -7.24 -10.84
C ALA A 746 51.62 -6.49 -10.59
N GLY A 747 52.25 -6.72 -9.43
CA GLY A 747 53.57 -6.16 -9.11
C GLY A 747 54.68 -6.64 -10.05
N THR A 748 54.67 -7.92 -10.41
CA THR A 748 55.62 -8.51 -11.35
C THR A 748 55.45 -7.95 -12.76
N MET A 749 54.22 -7.88 -13.27
CA MET A 749 53.92 -7.30 -14.60
C MET A 749 54.27 -5.81 -14.66
N LEU A 750 54.01 -5.04 -13.61
CA LEU A 750 54.32 -3.62 -13.57
C LEU A 750 55.83 -3.37 -13.67
N ASN A 751 56.64 -4.20 -12.98
CA ASN A 751 58.10 -4.15 -13.06
C ASN A 751 58.62 -4.52 -14.46
N GLN A 752 57.98 -5.48 -15.15
CA GLN A 752 58.34 -5.87 -16.52
C GLN A 752 57.98 -4.81 -17.58
N ILE A 753 56.98 -3.97 -17.33
CA ILE A 753 56.60 -2.85 -18.22
C ILE A 753 57.49 -1.62 -17.98
N GLY A 754 57.99 -1.45 -16.75
CA GLY A 754 58.79 -0.30 -16.32
C GLY A 754 60.30 -0.39 -16.56
N GLY A 755 60.82 -1.59 -16.89
CA GLY A 755 62.21 -1.81 -17.32
C GLY A 755 62.31 -1.87 -18.84
#